data_AF-A0A9W7LES0-F1
#
_entry.id   AF-A0A9W7LES0-F1
#
_cell.length_a   1.000
_cell.length_b   1.000
_cell.length_c   1.000
_cell.angle_alpha   90.00
_cell.angle_beta   90.00
_cell.angle_gamma   90.00
#
_symmetry.space_group_name_H-M   'P 1'
#
loop_
_entity.id
_entity.type
_entity.pdbx_description
1 polymer ?
#
loop_
_entity_poly.entity_id
_entity_poly.type
_entity_poly.pdbx_seq_one_letter_code
_entity_poly.pdbx_strand_id
1 'polypeptide(L)'
;MEAQKDEPPTEVPMEEPPVESQEENLGDSGIEFEDEDAYLHQDPDEAIEEFAQNPMMDRVQQALFDQLKKTHDRVMHELLDKEAGVAKVKAEREECGVQLYGMQQQLAKLQMTLEQAHAKFNDIADDKGSDETDITSLKEGHLAEKAALTEISKQVVKNQSELDALNETIRQVKAYNEEMKGEIAVTRRATYKAEENVKELESAKEGQDLYIDSLNERIKKLQGDISLSEAQLEAQLKQTDEAKEMLAETGAEMELIAFEKKQLMQQWKSSVIALTRRDEALAAAQKALKDAQTSTKDYDTEIDGLKREILKSQAKNETYVNVKDRLEAEAKYIDENIASIRAEREAISARFTMLQRSMKSTLEEEVKVKAKGVTIGKELGSVKQNIAIAVRERHAFEEFIQTNRHEQLTSSKATKNLAKMEKAIIAKVHEKEIEASEINNEMARIKVDTLNTEAHNVQLRETLTKCAVELQEKDKLIEKYQMEIRQRNDEIEKKMYRVDRLNRKYEKMLDGVEDEESMGPLEASIKSINKEIDNEDEKAETLQRMWLRDQTALVNTTAETDEITEKNNEYRARVNIMSSKRVRLLQDINTNEAELKALKANIQVLHSDMSRLNDLIGKNTKLHDELKNSNFVVEKEFIQELKELEGEAVQMEGKISEIKAAKNQILDEIVEAERQILLWEKKIQLEKETQVTLDPTATNNEVNGMEREINSMQHRLNALLREQEKMIKEMERAVHKREDIAVKHRNGIKEITPGTEILTKASMKKKILGLKKGLKQANRETAQYAAAAAERQSQLQQVTAELEMATSNYSALESSSNSLQDEINVSLYEKQKLQAALERKNRLVMKFQALENGRMERVNVEEEQFVIEKRHMVSVANSKKVKAIIEHVRSKFPHLDQVLERVSHLADVETE
;
A
#
# COMPACT_ATOMS: atom_id res chain seq x y z
N MET A 1 -24.82 -126.11 0.59
CA MET A 1 -25.07 -124.71 0.95
C MET A 1 -25.57 -124.01 -0.30
N GLU A 2 -26.75 -124.36 -0.82
CA GLU A 2 -28.13 -124.23 -0.26
C GLU A 2 -28.75 -122.87 -0.65
N ALA A 3 -29.98 -122.80 -1.19
CA ALA A 3 -30.85 -123.86 -1.74
C ALA A 3 -31.95 -123.26 -2.65
N GLN A 4 -32.49 -124.09 -3.58
CA GLN A 4 -33.85 -124.02 -4.19
C GLN A 4 -34.20 -122.80 -5.09
N LYS A 5 -34.59 -122.98 -6.37
CA LYS A 5 -35.89 -123.48 -6.95
C LYS A 5 -36.99 -122.40 -6.96
N ASP A 6 -37.84 -122.21 -7.98
CA ASP A 6 -38.06 -122.89 -9.28
C ASP A 6 -38.60 -121.93 -10.39
N GLU A 7 -38.85 -122.47 -11.59
CA GLU A 7 -39.13 -121.85 -12.91
C GLU A 7 -40.58 -121.30 -13.18
N PRO A 8 -40.86 -120.66 -14.36
CA PRO A 8 -42.06 -119.83 -14.68
C PRO A 8 -43.03 -120.56 -15.69
N PRO A 9 -43.49 -120.10 -16.90
CA PRO A 9 -43.67 -118.78 -17.54
C PRO A 9 -44.96 -118.55 -18.44
N THR A 10 -45.07 -117.31 -18.99
CA THR A 10 -45.58 -116.85 -20.34
C THR A 10 -46.94 -117.23 -21.00
N GLU A 11 -47.74 -116.17 -21.24
CA GLU A 11 -48.23 -115.62 -22.55
C GLU A 11 -49.18 -116.39 -23.53
N VAL A 12 -49.61 -115.67 -24.59
CA VAL A 12 -50.80 -115.87 -25.46
C VAL A 12 -50.38 -116.00 -26.95
N PRO A 13 -51.24 -116.51 -27.86
CA PRO A 13 -51.59 -115.70 -29.05
C PRO A 13 -53.06 -115.84 -29.57
N MET A 14 -53.36 -115.19 -30.71
CA MET A 14 -54.67 -114.67 -31.18
C MET A 14 -55.46 -115.58 -32.17
N GLU A 15 -56.77 -115.24 -32.35
CA GLU A 15 -57.63 -115.21 -33.57
C GLU A 15 -57.57 -116.35 -34.65
N GLU A 16 -58.62 -116.80 -35.36
CA GLU A 16 -59.95 -116.20 -35.67
C GLU A 16 -61.09 -117.32 -35.80
N PRO A 17 -62.17 -117.31 -36.65
CA PRO A 17 -63.54 -117.77 -36.25
C PRO A 17 -64.03 -119.04 -37.05
N PRO A 18 -65.34 -119.35 -37.34
CA PRO A 18 -66.69 -118.85 -36.89
C PRO A 18 -67.77 -119.98 -36.64
N VAL A 19 -69.07 -119.58 -36.51
CA VAL A 19 -70.35 -120.35 -36.78
C VAL A 19 -71.03 -121.18 -35.64
N GLU A 20 -72.37 -121.14 -35.68
CA GLU A 20 -73.52 -121.94 -35.13
C GLU A 20 -73.31 -123.27 -34.34
N SER A 21 -74.29 -123.87 -33.63
CA SER A 21 -75.44 -123.45 -32.77
C SER A 21 -76.28 -124.70 -32.38
N GLN A 22 -76.63 -124.90 -31.09
CA GLN A 22 -77.57 -125.95 -30.59
C GLN A 22 -77.15 -127.43 -30.89
N GLU A 23 -77.59 -128.50 -30.22
CA GLU A 23 -78.27 -128.71 -28.92
C GLU A 23 -77.94 -130.14 -28.39
N GLU A 24 -78.49 -130.51 -27.24
CA GLU A 24 -78.87 -131.85 -26.72
C GLU A 24 -78.55 -133.16 -27.52
N ASN A 25 -78.31 -134.35 -26.92
CA ASN A 25 -78.37 -134.80 -25.51
C ASN A 25 -77.60 -136.13 -25.27
N LEU A 26 -77.60 -136.61 -24.01
CA LEU A 26 -77.54 -138.02 -23.49
C LEU A 26 -77.05 -139.18 -24.42
N GLY A 27 -76.17 -140.11 -23.98
CA GLY A 27 -75.53 -140.32 -22.68
C GLY A 27 -75.13 -141.80 -22.41
N ASP A 28 -74.96 -142.15 -21.13
CA ASP A 28 -74.99 -143.50 -20.50
C ASP A 28 -73.72 -144.39 -20.33
N SER A 29 -73.77 -145.24 -19.28
CA SER A 29 -72.88 -146.29 -18.74
C SER A 29 -71.64 -145.84 -17.96
N GLY A 30 -71.34 -146.31 -16.72
CA GLY A 30 -72.02 -147.26 -15.81
C GLY A 30 -71.54 -147.04 -14.35
N ILE A 31 -71.70 -147.95 -13.35
CA ILE A 31 -72.09 -149.38 -13.38
C ILE A 31 -72.59 -149.86 -11.97
N GLU A 32 -73.08 -151.12 -11.87
CA GLU A 32 -73.69 -151.83 -10.69
C GLU A 32 -75.20 -151.57 -10.45
N PHE A 33 -76.08 -152.48 -9.96
CA PHE A 33 -76.03 -153.95 -9.68
C PHE A 33 -77.49 -154.56 -9.60
N GLU A 34 -77.63 -155.90 -9.72
CA GLU A 34 -78.78 -156.78 -9.31
C GLU A 34 -80.20 -156.61 -9.97
N ASP A 35 -81.12 -157.59 -10.10
CA ASP A 35 -81.06 -159.07 -10.38
C ASP A 35 -82.47 -159.64 -10.78
N GLU A 36 -82.69 -160.98 -10.78
CA GLU A 36 -83.95 -161.77 -10.95
C GLU A 36 -84.58 -161.97 -12.39
N ASP A 37 -85.72 -162.70 -12.47
CA ASP A 37 -86.30 -163.45 -13.62
C ASP A 37 -87.82 -163.06 -13.87
N ALA A 38 -88.80 -163.72 -14.56
CA ALA A 38 -89.02 -165.10 -15.02
C ALA A 38 -90.16 -165.32 -16.06
N TYR A 39 -89.95 -166.28 -16.99
CA TYR A 39 -90.96 -167.18 -17.63
C TYR A 39 -92.07 -166.54 -18.54
N LEU A 40 -93.02 -167.22 -19.23
CA LEU A 40 -93.08 -168.35 -20.21
C LEU A 40 -94.48 -168.25 -20.95
N HIS A 41 -94.98 -168.99 -21.97
CA HIS A 41 -94.62 -170.21 -22.74
C HIS A 41 -95.27 -170.22 -24.18
N GLN A 42 -95.80 -171.35 -24.70
CA GLN A 42 -95.90 -171.75 -26.13
C GLN A 42 -97.13 -172.67 -26.47
N ASP A 43 -97.60 -172.99 -27.70
CA ASP A 43 -97.41 -172.43 -29.08
C ASP A 43 -98.62 -172.68 -30.11
N PRO A 44 -98.83 -173.84 -30.82
CA PRO A 44 -99.09 -173.79 -32.29
C PRO A 44 -100.17 -174.72 -32.99
N ASP A 45 -100.44 -174.40 -34.29
CA ASP A 45 -100.67 -175.23 -35.52
C ASP A 45 -102.01 -175.84 -36.09
N GLU A 46 -102.03 -175.84 -37.45
CA GLU A 46 -102.73 -176.60 -38.53
C GLU A 46 -104.24 -176.97 -38.53
N ALA A 47 -104.98 -176.56 -39.60
CA ALA A 47 -105.79 -177.42 -40.51
C ALA A 47 -106.71 -176.61 -41.48
N ILE A 48 -106.99 -177.14 -42.69
CA ILE A 48 -108.03 -176.69 -43.67
C ILE A 48 -107.77 -175.26 -44.19
N GLU A 49 -106.93 -175.00 -45.18
CA GLU A 49 -106.74 -175.71 -46.46
C GLU A 49 -108.04 -175.89 -47.28
N GLU A 50 -108.12 -175.14 -48.38
CA GLU A 50 -108.67 -175.58 -49.67
C GLU A 50 -110.13 -176.09 -49.76
N PHE A 51 -111.08 -175.41 -49.10
CA PHE A 51 -112.45 -175.29 -49.66
C PHE A 51 -112.63 -173.94 -50.38
N ALA A 52 -111.77 -173.56 -51.31
CA ALA A 52 -111.63 -174.12 -52.67
C ALA A 52 -112.02 -173.05 -53.70
N GLN A 53 -111.03 -172.21 -54.03
CA GLN A 53 -110.67 -171.96 -55.43
C GLN A 53 -111.84 -171.65 -56.41
N ASN A 54 -112.52 -170.51 -56.26
CA ASN A 54 -113.27 -169.90 -57.38
C ASN A 54 -113.16 -168.36 -57.39
N PRO A 55 -112.40 -167.75 -58.33
CA PRO A 55 -112.12 -166.31 -58.39
C PRO A 55 -113.29 -165.34 -58.74
N MET A 56 -114.46 -165.44 -58.09
CA MET A 56 -115.65 -164.64 -58.45
C MET A 56 -116.44 -163.97 -57.32
N MET A 57 -116.13 -164.19 -56.03
CA MET A 57 -116.90 -163.58 -54.91
C MET A 57 -116.32 -162.27 -54.35
N ASP A 58 -115.12 -161.89 -54.80
CA ASP A 58 -114.42 -160.65 -54.46
C ASP A 58 -115.09 -159.41 -55.06
N ARG A 59 -116.21 -159.00 -54.46
CA ARG A 59 -116.83 -157.67 -54.67
C ARG A 59 -117.95 -157.30 -53.71
N VAL A 60 -118.69 -158.28 -53.20
CA VAL A 60 -119.96 -158.04 -52.47
C VAL A 60 -119.73 -157.79 -50.98
N GLN A 61 -118.70 -158.40 -50.39
CA GLN A 61 -118.50 -158.40 -48.93
C GLN A 61 -117.91 -157.08 -48.39
N GLN A 62 -117.02 -156.44 -49.15
CA GLN A 62 -116.26 -155.27 -48.67
C GLN A 62 -117.16 -154.04 -48.43
N ALA A 63 -118.24 -153.89 -49.21
CA ALA A 63 -119.23 -152.82 -49.04
C ALA A 63 -120.02 -152.86 -47.71
N LEU A 64 -120.02 -154.00 -47.01
CA LEU A 64 -120.68 -154.17 -45.71
C LEU A 64 -119.78 -153.72 -44.54
N PHE A 65 -118.46 -153.81 -44.71
CA PHE A 65 -117.46 -153.56 -43.67
C PHE A 65 -117.32 -152.06 -43.33
N ASP A 66 -117.25 -151.20 -44.35
CA ASP A 66 -117.02 -149.75 -44.18
C ASP A 66 -118.15 -149.03 -43.42
N GLN A 67 -119.37 -149.59 -43.40
CA GLN A 67 -120.47 -149.03 -42.62
C GLN A 67 -120.29 -149.25 -41.11
N LEU A 68 -119.67 -150.36 -40.70
CA LEU A 68 -119.38 -150.66 -39.30
C LEU A 68 -118.16 -149.89 -38.80
N LYS A 69 -117.08 -149.83 -39.60
CA LYS A 69 -115.83 -149.16 -39.22
C LYS A 69 -116.04 -147.69 -38.82
N LYS A 70 -116.85 -146.94 -39.57
CA LYS A 70 -117.18 -145.53 -39.26
C LYS A 70 -117.88 -145.30 -37.92
N THR A 71 -118.48 -146.33 -37.31
CA THR A 71 -119.05 -146.22 -35.95
C THR A 71 -118.02 -146.49 -34.85
N HIS A 72 -116.97 -147.27 -35.14
CA HIS A 72 -115.86 -147.55 -34.24
C HIS A 72 -114.88 -146.37 -34.17
N ASP A 73 -114.47 -145.83 -35.32
CA ASP A 73 -113.48 -144.73 -35.41
C ASP A 73 -113.94 -143.47 -34.63
N ARG A 74 -115.26 -143.23 -34.56
CA ARG A 74 -115.84 -142.13 -33.76
C ARG A 74 -115.56 -142.26 -32.26
N VAL A 75 -115.64 -143.48 -31.71
CA VAL A 75 -115.41 -143.75 -30.29
C VAL A 75 -113.92 -143.67 -29.96
N MET A 76 -113.05 -144.08 -30.89
CA MET A 76 -111.59 -143.94 -30.75
C MET A 76 -111.14 -142.48 -30.66
N HIS A 77 -111.74 -141.56 -31.44
CA HIS A 77 -111.42 -140.14 -31.32
C HIS A 77 -111.93 -139.50 -30.01
N GLU A 78 -113.11 -139.88 -29.52
CA GLU A 78 -113.60 -139.41 -28.20
C GLU A 78 -112.71 -139.88 -27.04
N LEU A 79 -112.01 -141.01 -27.18
CA LEU A 79 -111.00 -141.47 -26.21
C LEU A 79 -109.71 -140.63 -26.28
N LEU A 80 -109.15 -140.46 -27.49
CA LEU A 80 -107.90 -139.72 -27.72
C LEU A 80 -107.98 -138.26 -27.24
N ASP A 81 -109.12 -137.59 -27.43
CA ASP A 81 -109.35 -136.23 -26.91
C ASP A 81 -109.30 -136.16 -25.38
N LYS A 82 -109.65 -137.24 -24.67
CA LYS A 82 -109.55 -137.31 -23.19
C LYS A 82 -108.13 -137.59 -22.73
N GLU A 83 -107.40 -138.45 -23.43
CA GLU A 83 -106.00 -138.75 -23.13
C GLU A 83 -105.11 -137.50 -23.36
N ALA A 84 -105.31 -136.79 -24.46
CA ALA A 84 -104.66 -135.51 -24.73
C ALA A 84 -104.99 -134.43 -23.67
N GLY A 85 -106.24 -134.40 -23.18
CA GLY A 85 -106.66 -133.53 -22.08
C GLY A 85 -105.92 -133.81 -20.77
N VAL A 86 -105.68 -135.09 -20.44
CA VAL A 86 -104.90 -135.48 -19.24
C VAL A 86 -103.42 -135.13 -19.39
N ALA A 87 -102.85 -135.28 -20.59
CA ALA A 87 -101.46 -134.90 -20.86
C ALA A 87 -101.22 -133.40 -20.64
N LYS A 88 -102.12 -132.54 -21.15
CA LYS A 88 -102.01 -131.08 -21.01
C LYS A 88 -102.01 -130.62 -19.55
N VAL A 89 -102.89 -131.17 -18.71
CA VAL A 89 -102.99 -130.81 -17.29
C VAL A 89 -101.77 -131.28 -16.48
N LYS A 90 -101.08 -132.35 -16.89
CA LYS A 90 -99.80 -132.74 -16.27
C LYS A 90 -98.69 -131.73 -16.58
N ALA A 91 -98.55 -131.33 -17.85
CA ALA A 91 -97.57 -130.32 -18.26
C ALA A 91 -97.79 -128.98 -17.53
N GLU A 92 -99.05 -128.52 -17.42
CA GLU A 92 -99.40 -127.30 -16.66
C GLU A 92 -99.03 -127.40 -15.16
N ARG A 93 -99.12 -128.59 -14.56
CA ARG A 93 -98.68 -128.83 -13.16
C ARG A 93 -97.16 -128.79 -13.03
N GLU A 94 -96.44 -129.34 -13.99
CA GLU A 94 -94.97 -129.39 -14.01
C GLU A 94 -94.37 -128.00 -14.25
N GLU A 95 -94.92 -127.23 -15.20
CA GLU A 95 -94.54 -125.83 -15.45
C GLU A 95 -94.76 -124.97 -14.19
N CYS A 96 -95.91 -125.11 -13.52
CA CYS A 96 -96.21 -124.39 -12.28
C CYS A 96 -95.24 -124.77 -11.14
N GLY A 97 -94.78 -126.03 -11.09
CA GLY A 97 -93.72 -126.48 -10.18
C GLY A 97 -92.37 -125.82 -10.44
N VAL A 98 -91.97 -125.72 -11.71
CA VAL A 98 -90.74 -125.01 -12.13
C VAL A 98 -90.83 -123.51 -11.79
N GLN A 99 -91.97 -122.87 -12.03
CA GLN A 99 -92.21 -121.48 -11.65
C GLN A 99 -92.10 -121.26 -10.13
N LEU A 100 -92.64 -122.19 -9.32
CA LEU A 100 -92.53 -122.12 -7.85
C LEU A 100 -91.07 -122.23 -7.37
N TYR A 101 -90.29 -123.15 -7.95
CA TYR A 101 -88.86 -123.29 -7.65
C TYR A 101 -88.06 -122.04 -8.08
N GLY A 102 -88.40 -121.46 -9.24
CA GLY A 102 -87.84 -120.18 -9.68
C GLY A 102 -88.11 -119.04 -8.70
N MET A 103 -89.35 -118.92 -8.19
CA MET A 103 -89.71 -117.95 -7.16
C MET A 103 -88.95 -118.18 -5.83
N GLN A 104 -88.78 -119.44 -5.42
CA GLN A 104 -87.99 -119.78 -4.23
C GLN A 104 -86.51 -119.39 -4.38
N GLN A 105 -85.90 -119.65 -5.54
CA GLN A 105 -84.52 -119.25 -5.80
C GLN A 105 -84.35 -117.72 -5.91
N GLN A 106 -85.35 -117.01 -6.43
CA GLN A 106 -85.38 -115.54 -6.39
C GLN A 106 -85.49 -115.01 -4.96
N LEU A 107 -86.33 -115.61 -4.11
CA LEU A 107 -86.50 -115.20 -2.71
C LEU A 107 -85.22 -115.43 -1.88
N ALA A 108 -84.54 -116.57 -2.06
CA ALA A 108 -83.24 -116.82 -1.43
C ALA A 108 -82.16 -115.81 -1.86
N LYS A 109 -82.11 -115.46 -3.16
CA LYS A 109 -81.23 -114.40 -3.68
C LYS A 109 -81.54 -113.03 -3.06
N LEU A 110 -82.82 -112.68 -2.91
CA LEU A 110 -83.25 -111.43 -2.29
C LEU A 110 -82.91 -111.37 -0.80
N GLN A 111 -83.01 -112.49 -0.07
CA GLN A 111 -82.56 -112.58 1.33
C GLN A 111 -81.05 -112.35 1.44
N MET A 112 -80.23 -113.04 0.62
CA MET A 112 -78.78 -112.79 0.57
C MET A 112 -78.43 -111.33 0.26
N THR A 113 -79.10 -110.68 -0.70
CA THR A 113 -78.82 -109.27 -1.01
C THR A 113 -79.26 -108.31 0.10
N LEU A 114 -80.30 -108.67 0.87
CA LEU A 114 -80.75 -107.88 2.02
C LEU A 114 -79.80 -108.02 3.21
N GLU A 115 -79.28 -109.22 3.48
CA GLU A 115 -78.23 -109.44 4.48
C GLU A 115 -76.93 -108.72 4.09
N GLN A 116 -76.52 -108.78 2.82
CA GLN A 116 -75.37 -108.02 2.31
C GLN A 116 -75.58 -106.50 2.36
N ALA A 117 -76.82 -106.02 2.22
CA ALA A 117 -77.15 -104.60 2.39
C ALA A 117 -77.12 -104.18 3.86
N HIS A 118 -77.56 -105.04 4.79
CA HIS A 118 -77.46 -104.80 6.22
C HIS A 118 -76.01 -104.79 6.73
N ALA A 119 -75.16 -105.69 6.24
CA ALA A 119 -73.73 -105.66 6.53
C ALA A 119 -73.12 -104.31 6.10
N LYS A 120 -73.28 -103.94 4.83
CA LYS A 120 -72.78 -102.67 4.29
C LYS A 120 -73.35 -101.43 4.98
N PHE A 121 -74.58 -101.49 5.48
CA PHE A 121 -75.16 -100.39 6.27
C PHE A 121 -74.46 -100.23 7.62
N ASN A 122 -74.14 -101.34 8.29
CA ASN A 122 -73.37 -101.30 9.53
C ASN A 122 -71.93 -100.84 9.28
N ASP A 123 -71.26 -101.37 8.24
CA ASP A 123 -69.92 -100.95 7.85
C ASP A 123 -69.87 -99.41 7.64
N ILE A 124 -70.81 -98.85 6.87
CA ILE A 124 -70.94 -97.41 6.63
C ILE A 124 -71.31 -96.62 7.90
N ALA A 125 -72.01 -97.22 8.85
CA ALA A 125 -72.36 -96.58 10.12
C ALA A 125 -71.16 -96.49 11.07
N ASP A 126 -70.32 -97.53 11.11
CA ASP A 126 -69.09 -97.57 11.90
C ASP A 126 -67.99 -96.69 11.26
N ASP A 127 -67.83 -96.73 9.92
CA ASP A 127 -66.98 -95.81 9.15
C ASP A 127 -67.35 -94.35 9.46
N LYS A 128 -68.65 -94.01 9.37
CA LYS A 128 -69.16 -92.67 9.72
C LYS A 128 -68.91 -92.32 11.19
N GLY A 129 -68.93 -93.31 12.09
CA GLY A 129 -68.57 -93.13 13.49
C GLY A 129 -67.10 -92.75 13.66
N SER A 130 -66.19 -93.43 12.95
CA SER A 130 -64.77 -93.08 12.89
C SER A 130 -64.57 -91.67 12.33
N ASP A 131 -65.13 -91.39 11.15
CA ASP A 131 -65.07 -90.07 10.50
C ASP A 131 -65.55 -88.95 11.41
N GLU A 132 -66.65 -89.13 12.15
CA GLU A 132 -67.12 -88.10 13.10
C GLU A 132 -66.16 -87.92 14.29
N THR A 133 -65.50 -88.98 14.77
CA THR A 133 -64.46 -88.87 15.81
C THR A 133 -63.17 -88.22 15.30
N ASP A 134 -62.74 -88.55 14.08
CA ASP A 134 -61.56 -87.96 13.43
C ASP A 134 -61.80 -86.49 13.05
N ILE A 135 -63.00 -86.15 12.57
CA ILE A 135 -63.41 -84.75 12.34
C ILE A 135 -63.45 -83.95 13.65
N THR A 136 -63.80 -84.56 14.80
CA THR A 136 -63.73 -83.87 16.09
C THR A 136 -62.28 -83.70 16.59
N SER A 137 -61.44 -84.73 16.52
CA SER A 137 -60.04 -84.63 16.94
C SER A 137 -59.25 -83.65 16.06
N LEU A 138 -59.49 -83.61 14.75
CA LEU A 138 -58.91 -82.62 13.84
C LEU A 138 -59.39 -81.19 14.13
N LYS A 139 -60.65 -81.00 14.57
CA LYS A 139 -61.14 -79.67 14.99
C LYS A 139 -60.46 -79.20 16.29
N GLU A 140 -60.25 -80.09 17.25
CA GLU A 140 -59.53 -79.77 18.49
C GLU A 140 -58.05 -79.48 18.21
N GLY A 141 -57.40 -80.30 17.37
CA GLY A 141 -56.03 -80.07 16.89
C GLY A 141 -55.87 -78.73 16.17
N HIS A 142 -56.73 -78.42 15.20
CA HIS A 142 -56.72 -77.13 14.50
C HIS A 142 -57.05 -75.94 15.42
N LEU A 143 -57.87 -76.11 16.46
CA LEU A 143 -58.09 -75.07 17.47
C LEU A 143 -56.84 -74.83 18.34
N ALA A 144 -56.14 -75.89 18.74
CA ALA A 144 -54.87 -75.80 19.47
C ALA A 144 -53.75 -75.19 18.61
N GLU A 145 -53.62 -75.62 17.35
CA GLU A 145 -52.66 -75.06 16.40
C GLU A 145 -52.97 -73.59 16.07
N LYS A 146 -54.25 -73.23 15.87
CA LYS A 146 -54.66 -71.83 15.71
C LYS A 146 -54.36 -70.99 16.96
N ALA A 147 -54.53 -71.53 18.17
CA ALA A 147 -54.15 -70.85 19.39
C ALA A 147 -52.63 -70.60 19.45
N ALA A 148 -51.82 -71.64 19.17
CA ALA A 148 -50.37 -71.51 19.06
C ALA A 148 -49.95 -70.49 17.98
N LEU A 149 -50.59 -70.49 16.81
CA LEU A 149 -50.36 -69.52 15.74
C LEU A 149 -50.69 -68.09 16.18
N THR A 150 -51.76 -67.88 16.96
CA THR A 150 -52.06 -66.56 17.52
C THR A 150 -51.05 -66.12 18.58
N GLU A 151 -50.47 -67.04 19.36
CA GLU A 151 -49.43 -66.70 20.35
C GLU A 151 -48.09 -66.40 19.66
N ILE A 152 -47.72 -67.18 18.64
CA ILE A 152 -46.58 -66.88 17.75
C ILE A 152 -46.80 -65.52 17.07
N SER A 153 -48.01 -65.22 16.59
CA SER A 153 -48.34 -63.92 16.00
C SER A 153 -48.18 -62.76 17.00
N LYS A 154 -48.63 -62.91 18.25
CA LYS A 154 -48.36 -61.92 19.32
C LYS A 154 -46.87 -61.77 19.58
N GLN A 155 -46.12 -62.86 19.65
CA GLN A 155 -44.68 -62.82 19.89
C GLN A 155 -43.91 -62.21 18.71
N VAL A 156 -44.36 -62.42 17.46
CA VAL A 156 -43.84 -61.73 16.27
C VAL A 156 -44.15 -60.23 16.33
N VAL A 157 -45.38 -59.82 16.67
CA VAL A 157 -45.74 -58.40 16.85
C VAL A 157 -44.92 -57.76 17.98
N LYS A 158 -44.71 -58.48 19.09
CA LYS A 158 -43.85 -58.04 20.19
C LYS A 158 -42.40 -57.89 19.73
N ASN A 159 -41.81 -58.93 19.13
CA ASN A 159 -40.45 -58.89 18.58
C ASN A 159 -40.29 -57.77 17.54
N GLN A 160 -41.30 -57.52 16.71
CA GLN A 160 -41.30 -56.41 15.76
C GLN A 160 -41.29 -55.07 16.50
N SER A 161 -42.12 -54.88 17.53
CA SER A 161 -42.11 -53.64 18.33
C SER A 161 -40.80 -53.44 19.12
N GLU A 162 -40.17 -54.52 19.58
CA GLU A 162 -38.85 -54.48 20.24
C GLU A 162 -37.72 -54.21 19.24
N LEU A 163 -37.83 -54.74 18.02
CA LEU A 163 -36.89 -54.49 16.91
C LEU A 163 -37.06 -53.08 16.31
N ASP A 164 -38.27 -52.56 16.23
CA ASP A 164 -38.55 -51.18 15.83
C ASP A 164 -38.07 -50.18 16.89
N ALA A 165 -38.27 -50.49 18.18
CA ALA A 165 -37.69 -49.71 19.28
C ALA A 165 -36.15 -49.78 19.28
N LEU A 166 -35.55 -50.95 19.03
CA LEU A 166 -34.10 -51.09 18.87
C LEU A 166 -33.60 -50.30 17.66
N ASN A 167 -34.26 -50.39 16.51
CA ASN A 167 -33.93 -49.60 15.32
C ASN A 167 -34.03 -48.10 15.59
N GLU A 168 -35.03 -47.64 16.34
CA GLU A 168 -35.16 -46.24 16.74
C GLU A 168 -34.05 -45.81 17.71
N THR A 169 -33.69 -46.63 18.71
CA THR A 169 -32.50 -46.32 19.55
C THR A 169 -31.20 -46.35 18.75
N ILE A 170 -31.04 -47.26 17.78
CA ILE A 170 -29.89 -47.29 16.86
C ILE A 170 -29.89 -46.06 15.95
N ARG A 171 -31.06 -45.56 15.54
CA ARG A 171 -31.21 -44.33 14.74
C ARG A 171 -30.86 -43.09 15.54
N GLN A 172 -31.29 -43.02 16.80
CA GLN A 172 -30.92 -41.96 17.74
C GLN A 172 -29.42 -42.00 18.08
N VAL A 173 -28.85 -43.19 18.31
CA VAL A 173 -27.40 -43.36 18.53
C VAL A 173 -26.60 -43.03 17.26
N LYS A 174 -27.09 -43.34 16.05
CA LYS A 174 -26.45 -42.92 14.79
C LYS A 174 -26.54 -41.40 14.59
N ALA A 175 -27.71 -40.80 14.79
CA ALA A 175 -27.89 -39.35 14.73
C ALA A 175 -26.99 -38.64 15.74
N TYR A 176 -26.93 -39.11 16.98
CA TYR A 176 -26.03 -38.57 18.01
C TYR A 176 -24.55 -38.78 17.67
N ASN A 177 -24.16 -39.88 17.01
CA ASN A 177 -22.78 -40.06 16.53
C ASN A 177 -22.46 -39.17 15.31
N GLU A 178 -23.41 -38.89 14.42
CA GLU A 178 -23.22 -37.95 13.30
C GLU A 178 -23.21 -36.50 13.79
N GLU A 179 -24.06 -36.15 14.75
CA GLU A 179 -24.08 -34.88 15.46
C GLU A 179 -22.76 -34.68 16.23
N MET A 180 -22.36 -35.62 17.09
CA MET A 180 -21.07 -35.61 17.80
C MET A 180 -19.87 -35.56 16.84
N LYS A 181 -19.92 -36.24 15.69
CA LYS A 181 -18.88 -36.16 14.65
C LYS A 181 -18.88 -34.80 13.93
N GLY A 182 -20.06 -34.20 13.76
CA GLY A 182 -20.25 -32.83 13.27
C GLY A 182 -19.71 -31.81 14.27
N GLU A 183 -20.06 -31.91 15.55
CA GLU A 183 -19.52 -31.12 16.65
C GLU A 183 -18.02 -31.27 16.77
N ILE A 184 -17.46 -32.49 16.73
CA ILE A 184 -16.01 -32.71 16.73
C ILE A 184 -15.36 -32.09 15.48
N ALA A 185 -15.99 -32.14 14.31
CA ALA A 185 -15.47 -31.49 13.10
C ALA A 185 -15.54 -29.95 13.18
N VAL A 186 -16.62 -29.39 13.74
CA VAL A 186 -16.80 -27.95 13.98
C VAL A 186 -15.82 -27.46 15.05
N THR A 187 -15.70 -28.18 16.17
CA THR A 187 -14.75 -27.90 17.26
C THR A 187 -13.33 -27.99 16.76
N ARG A 188 -12.97 -29.02 15.99
CA ARG A 188 -11.63 -29.15 15.38
C ARG A 188 -11.34 -28.07 14.35
N ARG A 189 -12.34 -27.63 13.57
CA ARG A 189 -12.20 -26.49 12.64
C ARG A 189 -12.14 -25.16 13.40
N ALA A 190 -12.80 -25.04 14.55
CA ALA A 190 -12.75 -23.89 15.44
C ALA A 190 -11.43 -23.83 16.22
N THR A 191 -10.86 -24.96 16.66
CA THR A 191 -9.52 -25.02 17.25
C THR A 191 -8.46 -24.74 16.19
N TYR A 192 -8.55 -25.28 14.98
CA TYR A 192 -7.61 -24.90 13.91
C TYR A 192 -7.72 -23.42 13.54
N LYS A 193 -8.92 -22.85 13.49
CA LYS A 193 -9.08 -21.40 13.30
C LYS A 193 -8.62 -20.58 14.51
N ALA A 194 -8.72 -21.12 15.73
CA ALA A 194 -8.18 -20.48 16.92
C ALA A 194 -6.64 -20.55 16.95
N GLU A 195 -6.03 -21.67 16.57
CA GLU A 195 -4.59 -21.83 16.39
C GLU A 195 -4.06 -20.93 15.26
N GLU A 196 -4.79 -20.82 14.15
CA GLU A 196 -4.51 -19.89 13.05
C GLU A 196 -4.59 -18.44 13.51
N ASN A 197 -5.70 -18.02 14.14
CA ASN A 197 -5.85 -16.69 14.74
C ASN A 197 -4.78 -16.40 15.81
N VAL A 198 -4.42 -17.38 16.66
CA VAL A 198 -3.37 -17.23 17.68
C VAL A 198 -2.02 -17.07 17.01
N LYS A 199 -1.72 -17.82 15.95
CA LYS A 199 -0.47 -17.70 15.19
C LYS A 199 -0.39 -16.40 14.38
N GLU A 200 -1.51 -15.89 13.89
CA GLU A 200 -1.61 -14.53 13.32
C GLU A 200 -1.38 -13.47 14.39
N LEU A 201 -1.94 -13.63 15.60
CA LEU A 201 -1.71 -12.74 16.73
C LEU A 201 -0.27 -12.82 17.26
N GLU A 202 0.36 -14.00 17.28
CA GLU A 202 1.78 -14.20 17.62
C GLU A 202 2.68 -13.55 16.58
N SER A 203 2.41 -13.71 15.28
CA SER A 203 3.11 -13.04 14.18
C SER A 203 2.95 -11.51 14.24
N ALA A 204 1.74 -11.02 14.49
CA ALA A 204 1.47 -9.60 14.70
C ALA A 204 2.13 -9.07 15.99
N LYS A 205 2.28 -9.92 17.01
CA LYS A 205 2.96 -9.59 18.27
C LYS A 205 4.47 -9.57 18.11
N GLU A 206 5.06 -10.51 17.38
CA GLU A 206 6.47 -10.49 16.96
C GLU A 206 6.76 -9.23 16.14
N GLY A 207 5.90 -8.89 15.18
CA GLY A 207 5.99 -7.63 14.44
C GLY A 207 5.87 -6.37 15.32
N GLN A 208 5.00 -6.40 16.33
CA GLN A 208 4.89 -5.33 17.33
C GLN A 208 6.13 -5.25 18.22
N ASP A 209 6.71 -6.37 18.64
CA ASP A 209 7.87 -6.41 19.53
C ASP A 209 9.17 -6.04 18.81
N LEU A 210 9.34 -6.46 17.55
CA LEU A 210 10.37 -5.93 16.65
C LEU A 210 10.22 -4.41 16.42
N TYR A 211 8.98 -3.91 16.31
CA TYR A 211 8.74 -2.47 16.22
C TYR A 211 9.06 -1.74 17.53
N ILE A 212 8.66 -2.30 18.68
CA ILE A 212 9.02 -1.79 20.02
C ILE A 212 10.54 -1.77 20.20
N ASP A 213 11.27 -2.80 19.78
CA ASP A 213 12.73 -2.79 19.84
C ASP A 213 13.36 -1.80 18.86
N SER A 214 12.78 -1.60 17.67
CA SER A 214 13.21 -0.51 16.77
C SER A 214 13.00 0.88 17.40
N LEU A 215 11.92 1.06 18.18
CA LEU A 215 11.65 2.28 18.94
C LEU A 215 12.57 2.39 20.16
N ASN A 216 12.88 1.30 20.87
CA ASN A 216 13.83 1.28 21.98
C ASN A 216 15.26 1.59 21.51
N GLU A 217 15.69 1.08 20.36
CA GLU A 217 16.92 1.50 19.70
C GLU A 217 16.88 2.99 19.32
N ARG A 218 15.75 3.47 18.76
CA ARG A 218 15.58 4.88 18.40
C ARG A 218 15.67 5.78 19.64
N ILE A 219 15.07 5.38 20.74
CA ILE A 219 15.12 6.06 22.04
C ILE A 219 16.55 6.04 22.59
N LYS A 220 17.25 4.91 22.59
CA LYS A 220 18.66 4.84 23.02
C LYS A 220 19.58 5.71 22.17
N LYS A 221 19.38 5.75 20.85
CA LYS A 221 20.13 6.62 19.93
C LYS A 221 19.84 8.09 20.23
N LEU A 222 18.58 8.48 20.33
CA LEU A 222 18.18 9.85 20.69
C LEU A 222 18.64 10.27 22.10
N GLN A 223 18.65 9.37 23.08
CA GLN A 223 19.23 9.63 24.41
C GLN A 223 20.75 9.82 24.35
N GLY A 224 21.44 9.05 23.50
CA GLY A 224 22.84 9.27 23.16
C GLY A 224 23.06 10.65 22.54
N ASP A 225 22.30 10.99 21.49
CA ASP A 225 22.36 12.27 20.79
C ASP A 225 22.06 13.46 21.72
N ILE A 226 21.10 13.31 22.64
CA ILE A 226 20.79 14.28 23.70
C ILE A 226 21.98 14.42 24.65
N SER A 227 22.50 13.34 25.22
CA SER A 227 23.64 13.41 26.15
C SER A 227 24.91 13.99 25.50
N LEU A 228 25.12 13.73 24.21
CA LEU A 228 26.19 14.33 23.42
C LEU A 228 25.95 15.83 23.19
N SER A 229 24.69 16.22 22.91
CA SER A 229 24.29 17.62 22.73
C SER A 229 24.37 18.42 24.04
N GLU A 230 24.01 17.79 25.18
CA GLU A 230 24.13 18.37 26.52
C GLU A 230 25.61 18.55 26.91
N ALA A 231 26.46 17.56 26.66
CA ALA A 231 27.91 17.68 26.88
C ALA A 231 28.55 18.74 25.96
N GLN A 232 28.10 18.84 24.70
CA GLN A 232 28.52 19.91 23.79
C GLN A 232 28.02 21.29 24.24
N LEU A 233 26.80 21.39 24.76
CA LEU A 233 26.25 22.63 25.31
C LEU A 233 27.02 23.07 26.56
N GLU A 234 27.32 22.15 27.49
CA GLU A 234 28.11 22.46 28.69
C GLU A 234 29.53 22.91 28.32
N ALA A 235 30.17 22.25 27.35
CA ALA A 235 31.48 22.66 26.83
C ALA A 235 31.44 24.02 26.12
N GLN A 236 30.41 24.30 25.31
CA GLN A 236 30.23 25.58 24.65
C GLN A 236 29.89 26.71 25.64
N LEU A 237 29.13 26.42 26.70
CA LEU A 237 28.85 27.37 27.78
C LEU A 237 30.13 27.74 28.52
N LYS A 238 30.95 26.75 28.91
CA LYS A 238 32.27 26.99 29.53
C LYS A 238 33.18 27.82 28.62
N GLN A 239 33.33 27.44 27.35
CA GLN A 239 34.10 28.23 26.37
C GLN A 239 33.54 29.64 26.15
N THR A 240 32.21 29.81 26.24
CA THR A 240 31.55 31.12 26.13
C THR A 240 31.78 31.96 27.38
N ASP A 241 31.83 31.36 28.57
CA ASP A 241 32.10 32.05 29.83
C ASP A 241 33.60 32.37 29.99
N GLU A 242 34.51 31.47 29.61
CA GLU A 242 35.94 31.74 29.42
C GLU A 242 36.17 32.89 28.42
N ALA A 243 35.42 32.92 27.31
CA ALA A 243 35.48 34.02 26.35
C ALA A 243 34.87 35.33 26.88
N LYS A 244 33.84 35.29 27.73
CA LYS A 244 33.32 36.48 28.44
C LYS A 244 34.33 36.99 29.46
N GLU A 245 35.01 36.10 30.17
CA GLU A 245 36.05 36.46 31.14
C GLU A 245 37.22 37.13 30.42
N MET A 246 37.76 36.54 29.35
CA MET A 246 38.77 37.20 28.51
C MET A 246 38.27 38.52 27.87
N LEU A 247 36.99 38.64 27.51
CA LEU A 247 36.42 39.91 27.01
C LEU A 247 36.24 40.96 28.12
N ALA A 248 36.04 40.55 29.37
CA ALA A 248 36.00 41.44 30.53
C ALA A 248 37.42 41.88 30.94
N GLU A 249 38.39 40.96 30.94
CA GLU A 249 39.80 41.25 31.17
C GLU A 249 40.36 42.19 30.09
N THR A 250 40.23 41.84 28.81
CA THR A 250 40.66 42.73 27.70
C THR A 250 39.85 44.02 27.64
N GLY A 251 38.60 44.03 28.10
CA GLY A 251 37.81 45.24 28.31
C GLY A 251 38.45 46.15 29.37
N ALA A 252 38.81 45.59 30.52
CA ALA A 252 39.51 46.31 31.59
C ALA A 252 40.92 46.77 31.18
N GLU A 253 41.65 45.98 30.39
CA GLU A 253 42.91 46.41 29.77
C GLU A 253 42.70 47.56 28.77
N MET A 254 41.64 47.52 27.95
CA MET A 254 41.30 48.64 27.06
C MET A 254 40.92 49.90 27.82
N GLU A 255 40.18 49.79 28.94
CA GLU A 255 39.89 50.93 29.82
C GLU A 255 41.15 51.47 30.51
N LEU A 256 42.05 50.59 30.96
CA LEU A 256 43.36 50.98 31.52
C LEU A 256 44.23 51.70 30.47
N ILE A 257 44.34 51.14 29.26
CA ILE A 257 45.06 51.75 28.13
C ILE A 257 44.41 53.08 27.72
N ALA A 258 43.08 53.20 27.79
CA ALA A 258 42.37 54.46 27.53
C ALA A 258 42.63 55.50 28.63
N PHE A 259 42.70 55.09 29.90
CA PHE A 259 43.09 55.93 31.03
C PHE A 259 44.55 56.39 30.89
N GLU A 260 45.49 55.48 30.60
CA GLU A 260 46.90 55.81 30.36
C GLU A 260 47.07 56.74 29.16
N LYS A 261 46.39 56.49 28.02
CA LYS A 261 46.38 57.41 26.87
C LYS A 261 45.83 58.78 27.23
N LYS A 262 44.80 58.87 28.07
CA LYS A 262 44.23 60.13 28.56
C LYS A 262 45.19 60.85 29.51
N GLN A 263 45.88 60.12 30.39
CA GLN A 263 46.92 60.63 31.29
C GLN A 263 48.14 61.13 30.51
N LEU A 264 48.65 60.36 29.55
CA LEU A 264 49.72 60.74 28.63
C LEU A 264 49.33 61.94 27.78
N MET A 265 48.11 62.01 27.26
CA MET A 265 47.62 63.18 26.52
C MET A 265 47.52 64.42 27.44
N GLN A 266 47.14 64.26 28.71
CA GLN A 266 47.11 65.35 29.68
C GLN A 266 48.53 65.81 30.08
N GLN A 267 49.45 64.88 30.30
CA GLN A 267 50.86 65.15 30.53
C GLN A 267 51.47 65.87 29.31
N TRP A 268 51.28 65.35 28.10
CA TRP A 268 51.73 65.97 26.85
C TRP A 268 51.14 67.38 26.68
N LYS A 269 49.84 67.58 26.88
CA LYS A 269 49.22 68.92 26.88
C LYS A 269 49.84 69.84 27.93
N SER A 270 50.15 69.34 29.12
CA SER A 270 50.82 70.13 30.17
C SER A 270 52.27 70.47 29.80
N SER A 271 52.99 69.56 29.12
CA SER A 271 54.33 69.78 28.59
C SER A 271 54.33 70.76 27.44
N VAL A 272 53.34 70.71 26.55
CA VAL A 272 53.13 71.70 25.48
C VAL A 272 52.83 73.07 26.08
N ILE A 273 51.93 73.19 27.07
CA ILE A 273 51.67 74.46 27.78
C ILE A 273 52.92 74.95 28.53
N ALA A 274 53.76 74.05 29.03
CA ALA A 274 55.04 74.39 29.66
C ALA A 274 56.16 74.67 28.64
N LEU A 275 56.00 74.29 27.37
CA LEU A 275 56.85 74.72 26.25
C LEU A 275 56.38 76.10 25.79
N THR A 276 55.11 76.30 25.44
CA THR A 276 54.62 77.63 25.00
C THR A 276 54.87 78.72 26.04
N ARG A 277 54.77 78.42 27.35
CA ARG A 277 55.16 79.37 28.42
C ARG A 277 56.68 79.62 28.52
N ARG A 278 57.51 78.64 28.16
CA ARG A 278 58.96 78.85 28.00
C ARG A 278 59.26 79.65 26.74
N ASP A 279 58.54 79.42 25.65
CA ASP A 279 58.69 80.14 24.38
C ASP A 279 58.21 81.60 24.52
N GLU A 280 57.12 81.84 25.25
CA GLU A 280 56.65 83.16 25.68
C GLU A 280 57.71 83.86 26.55
N ALA A 281 58.28 83.16 27.54
CA ALA A 281 59.33 83.71 28.40
C ALA A 281 60.66 83.94 27.64
N LEU A 282 60.98 83.10 26.67
CA LEU A 282 62.16 83.19 25.80
C LEU A 282 61.99 84.33 24.81
N ALA A 283 60.81 84.51 24.20
CA ALA A 283 60.48 85.65 23.36
C ALA A 283 60.47 86.96 24.17
N ALA A 284 59.99 86.94 25.42
CA ALA A 284 60.08 88.08 26.33
C ALA A 284 61.54 88.41 26.71
N ALA A 285 62.37 87.39 26.95
CA ALA A 285 63.80 87.55 27.22
C ALA A 285 64.59 88.02 26.00
N GLN A 286 64.31 87.49 24.80
CA GLN A 286 64.85 87.96 23.53
C GLN A 286 64.42 89.39 23.23
N LYS A 287 63.17 89.76 23.53
CA LYS A 287 62.72 91.15 23.42
C LYS A 287 63.47 92.05 24.41
N ALA A 288 63.55 91.68 25.69
CA ALA A 288 64.31 92.44 26.68
C ALA A 288 65.80 92.56 26.32
N LEU A 289 66.41 91.52 25.76
CA LEU A 289 67.77 91.54 25.22
C LEU A 289 67.88 92.49 24.02
N LYS A 290 66.91 92.50 23.11
CA LYS A 290 66.86 93.39 21.94
C LYS A 290 66.65 94.86 22.35
N ASP A 291 65.75 95.10 23.30
CA ASP A 291 65.47 96.41 23.89
C ASP A 291 66.72 96.94 24.64
N ALA A 292 67.46 96.05 25.33
CA ALA A 292 68.75 96.36 25.94
C ALA A 292 69.87 96.57 24.90
N GLN A 293 69.88 95.85 23.78
CA GLN A 293 70.81 96.07 22.67
C GLN A 293 70.52 97.40 21.95
N THR A 294 69.26 97.82 21.81
CA THR A 294 68.94 99.17 21.33
C THR A 294 69.36 100.22 22.35
N SER A 295 69.04 100.05 23.64
CA SER A 295 69.52 100.96 24.69
C SER A 295 71.05 101.05 24.75
N THR A 296 71.77 99.97 24.47
CA THR A 296 73.24 99.97 24.38
C THR A 296 73.71 100.79 23.18
N LYS A 297 73.07 100.65 22.01
CA LYS A 297 73.33 101.49 20.83
C LYS A 297 72.97 102.95 21.05
N ASP A 298 71.88 103.22 21.77
CA ASP A 298 71.49 104.57 22.15
C ASP A 298 72.58 105.18 23.05
N TYR A 299 73.03 104.46 24.09
CA TYR A 299 74.19 104.84 24.91
C TYR A 299 75.48 104.97 24.10
N ASP A 300 75.75 104.12 23.09
CA ASP A 300 76.90 104.30 22.19
C ASP A 300 76.78 105.59 21.37
N THR A 301 75.58 105.97 20.92
CA THR A 301 75.36 107.25 20.24
C THR A 301 75.41 108.46 21.17
N GLU A 302 74.99 108.32 22.43
CA GLU A 302 75.20 109.33 23.48
C GLU A 302 76.70 109.47 23.79
N ILE A 303 77.43 108.35 23.93
CA ILE A 303 78.88 108.31 24.13
C ILE A 303 79.61 108.93 22.94
N ASP A 304 79.19 108.68 21.70
CA ASP A 304 79.73 109.34 20.51
C ASP A 304 79.34 110.82 20.41
N GLY A 305 78.15 111.19 20.88
CA GLY A 305 77.75 112.58 21.09
C GLY A 305 78.68 113.28 22.08
N LEU A 306 78.87 112.69 23.25
CA LEU A 306 79.77 113.15 24.30
C LEU A 306 81.23 113.19 23.84
N LYS A 307 81.72 112.21 23.05
CA LYS A 307 83.04 112.28 22.40
C LYS A 307 83.15 113.49 21.47
N ARG A 308 82.11 113.78 20.67
CA ARG A 308 82.07 114.98 19.79
C ARG A 308 81.98 116.28 20.60
N GLU A 309 81.31 116.30 21.74
CA GLU A 309 81.29 117.46 22.64
C GLU A 309 82.62 117.63 23.40
N ILE A 310 83.26 116.54 23.82
CA ILE A 310 84.61 116.52 24.37
C ILE A 310 85.60 117.06 23.33
N LEU A 311 85.56 116.59 22.08
CA LEU A 311 86.40 117.12 20.99
C LEU A 311 86.12 118.61 20.71
N LYS A 312 84.86 119.06 20.73
CA LYS A 312 84.52 120.50 20.68
C LYS A 312 85.05 121.27 21.89
N SER A 313 85.06 120.67 23.08
CA SER A 313 85.60 121.29 24.31
C SER A 313 87.14 121.32 24.30
N GLN A 314 87.78 120.32 23.71
CA GLN A 314 89.22 120.25 23.49
C GLN A 314 89.65 121.28 22.45
N ALA A 315 88.96 121.40 21.31
CA ALA A 315 89.21 122.46 20.34
C ALA A 315 88.99 123.87 20.92
N LYS A 316 87.99 124.06 21.79
CA LYS A 316 87.83 125.30 22.58
C LYS A 316 89.00 125.50 23.55
N ASN A 317 89.45 124.45 24.24
CA ASN A 317 90.59 124.51 25.15
C ASN A 317 91.88 124.82 24.38
N GLU A 318 92.09 124.27 23.19
CA GLU A 318 93.19 124.61 22.30
C GLU A 318 93.11 126.07 21.85
N THR A 319 91.93 126.62 21.50
CA THR A 319 91.85 128.07 21.23
C THR A 319 92.10 128.93 22.47
N TYR A 320 91.68 128.49 23.67
CA TYR A 320 92.04 129.16 24.92
C TYR A 320 93.52 129.04 25.27
N VAL A 321 94.19 127.92 24.97
CA VAL A 321 95.65 127.73 25.12
C VAL A 321 96.40 128.59 24.11
N ASN A 322 96.00 128.61 22.84
CA ASN A 322 96.59 129.51 21.83
C ASN A 322 96.40 131.00 22.20
N VAL A 323 95.26 131.37 22.78
CA VAL A 323 95.03 132.73 23.32
C VAL A 323 95.88 132.98 24.56
N LYS A 324 95.99 132.03 25.50
CA LYS A 324 96.86 132.12 26.68
C LYS A 324 98.33 132.29 26.28
N ASP A 325 98.82 131.47 25.37
CA ASP A 325 100.23 131.45 24.99
C ASP A 325 100.58 132.70 24.15
N ARG A 326 99.61 133.21 23.37
CA ARG A 326 99.69 134.55 22.79
C ARG A 326 99.73 135.65 23.86
N LEU A 327 98.87 135.59 24.88
CA LEU A 327 98.87 136.56 25.98
C LEU A 327 100.13 136.46 26.84
N GLU A 328 100.74 135.28 26.98
CA GLU A 328 102.05 135.10 27.63
C GLU A 328 103.20 135.64 26.76
N ALA A 329 103.10 135.57 25.43
CA ALA A 329 104.05 136.23 24.53
C ALA A 329 103.90 137.76 24.56
N GLU A 330 102.66 138.27 24.55
CA GLU A 330 102.37 139.70 24.72
C GLU A 330 102.78 140.19 26.12
N ALA A 331 102.60 139.39 27.17
CA ALA A 331 103.08 139.70 28.53
C ALA A 331 104.62 139.70 28.61
N LYS A 332 105.31 138.71 28.03
CA LYS A 332 106.80 138.71 27.94
C LYS A 332 107.31 139.93 27.19
N TYR A 333 106.69 140.31 26.09
CA TYR A 333 107.02 141.52 25.35
C TYR A 333 106.78 142.80 26.18
N ILE A 334 105.74 142.83 27.01
CA ILE A 334 105.50 143.92 27.95
C ILE A 334 106.56 143.93 29.07
N ASP A 335 106.94 142.78 29.63
CA ASP A 335 108.00 142.68 30.65
C ASP A 335 109.38 143.06 30.11
N GLU A 336 109.70 142.70 28.86
CA GLU A 336 110.92 143.14 28.15
C GLU A 336 110.92 144.66 27.92
N ASN A 337 109.79 145.25 27.53
CA ASN A 337 109.64 146.71 27.45
C ASN A 337 109.74 147.37 28.84
N ILE A 338 109.19 146.77 29.89
CA ILE A 338 109.32 147.26 31.28
C ILE A 338 110.78 147.16 31.75
N ALA A 339 111.51 146.11 31.38
CA ALA A 339 112.94 145.99 31.65
C ALA A 339 113.76 147.07 30.91
N SER A 340 113.44 147.32 29.65
CA SER A 340 114.04 148.41 28.86
C SER A 340 113.79 149.78 29.50
N ILE A 341 112.53 150.11 29.84
CA ILE A 341 112.14 151.37 30.50
C ILE A 341 112.76 151.49 31.90
N ARG A 342 112.99 150.38 32.61
CA ARG A 342 113.75 150.37 33.88
C ARG A 342 115.22 150.72 33.66
N ALA A 343 115.88 150.15 32.64
CA ALA A 343 117.25 150.48 32.28
C ALA A 343 117.40 151.95 31.83
N GLU A 344 116.46 152.46 31.03
CA GLU A 344 116.40 153.89 30.67
C GLU A 344 116.21 154.78 31.90
N ARG A 345 115.31 154.40 32.82
CA ARG A 345 115.09 155.12 34.08
C ARG A 345 116.33 155.13 34.99
N GLU A 346 117.09 154.05 35.04
CA GLU A 346 118.36 153.98 35.78
C GLU A 346 119.44 154.83 35.12
N ALA A 347 119.56 154.81 33.78
CA ALA A 347 120.45 155.71 33.03
C ALA A 347 120.09 157.20 33.25
N ILE A 348 118.80 157.53 33.26
CA ILE A 348 118.30 158.88 33.58
C ILE A 348 118.56 159.23 35.04
N SER A 349 118.44 158.30 35.98
CA SER A 349 118.75 158.50 37.41
C SER A 349 120.24 158.77 37.64
N ALA A 350 121.12 158.03 36.97
CA ALA A 350 122.57 158.29 36.97
C ALA A 350 122.89 159.69 36.40
N ARG A 351 122.24 160.06 35.29
CA ARG A 351 122.39 161.38 34.64
C ARG A 351 121.86 162.52 35.52
N PHE A 352 120.75 162.31 36.24
CA PHE A 352 120.21 163.23 37.23
C PHE A 352 121.18 163.41 38.41
N THR A 353 121.76 162.32 38.93
CA THR A 353 122.75 162.34 40.02
C THR A 353 124.02 163.09 39.62
N MET A 354 124.44 162.98 38.35
CA MET A 354 125.55 163.76 37.77
C MET A 354 125.22 165.26 37.70
N LEU A 355 124.02 165.63 37.21
CA LEU A 355 123.53 167.01 37.19
C LEU A 355 123.36 167.59 38.60
N GLN A 356 122.96 166.79 39.58
CA GLN A 356 122.83 167.19 40.98
C GLN A 356 124.20 167.51 41.61
N ARG A 357 125.30 166.91 41.13
CA ARG A 357 126.66 167.30 41.52
C ARG A 357 127.12 168.61 40.87
N SER A 358 126.87 168.82 39.57
CA SER A 358 127.26 170.09 38.92
C SER A 358 126.45 171.27 39.46
N MET A 359 125.15 171.09 39.71
CA MET A 359 124.27 172.09 40.34
C MET A 359 124.77 172.50 41.74
N LYS A 360 125.39 171.57 42.49
CA LYS A 360 125.96 171.88 43.81
C LYS A 360 127.21 172.76 43.71
N SER A 361 128.01 172.61 42.65
CA SER A 361 129.18 173.43 42.39
C SER A 361 128.82 174.86 41.95
N THR A 362 127.75 175.04 41.15
CA THR A 362 127.31 176.37 40.69
C THR A 362 126.61 177.18 41.79
N LEU A 363 125.92 176.50 42.72
CA LEU A 363 125.32 177.14 43.91
C LEU A 363 126.37 177.81 44.83
N GLU A 364 127.59 177.26 44.91
CA GLU A 364 128.67 177.86 45.72
C GLU A 364 129.27 179.13 45.08
N GLU A 365 129.16 179.30 43.76
CA GLU A 365 129.49 180.55 43.08
C GLU A 365 128.36 181.59 43.19
N GLU A 366 127.09 181.15 43.15
CA GLU A 366 125.93 182.03 43.30
C GLU A 366 125.94 182.79 44.64
N VAL A 367 126.41 182.16 45.72
CA VAL A 367 126.56 182.77 47.05
C VAL A 367 127.50 184.00 47.02
N LYS A 368 128.58 183.96 46.23
CA LYS A 368 129.53 185.08 46.08
C LYS A 368 128.91 186.27 45.33
N VAL A 369 127.93 186.02 44.47
CA VAL A 369 127.20 187.07 43.72
C VAL A 369 126.06 187.65 44.55
N LYS A 370 125.27 186.81 45.23
CA LYS A 370 124.17 187.23 46.12
C LYS A 370 124.62 188.20 47.21
N ALA A 371 125.84 188.05 47.73
CA ALA A 371 126.44 188.98 48.70
C ALA A 371 126.48 190.46 48.23
N LYS A 372 126.55 190.72 46.91
CA LYS A 372 126.54 192.09 46.36
C LYS A 372 125.13 192.67 46.16
N GLY A 373 124.09 191.83 46.08
CA GLY A 373 122.70 192.27 45.90
C GLY A 373 122.03 192.76 47.18
N VAL A 374 122.44 192.24 48.35
CA VAL A 374 121.85 192.57 49.67
C VAL A 374 121.99 194.06 50.02
N THR A 375 123.01 194.75 49.51
CA THR A 375 123.23 196.18 49.74
C THR A 375 122.13 197.03 49.10
N ILE A 376 121.80 196.77 47.83
CA ILE A 376 120.81 197.53 47.04
C ILE A 376 119.38 197.19 47.49
N GLY A 377 119.13 195.96 47.93
CA GLY A 377 117.82 195.51 48.40
C GLY A 377 117.26 196.28 49.61
N LYS A 378 118.10 196.96 50.40
CA LYS A 378 117.65 197.76 51.56
C LYS A 378 116.95 199.06 51.15
N GLU A 379 117.34 199.67 50.04
CA GLU A 379 116.75 200.94 49.55
C GLU A 379 115.32 200.72 49.01
N LEU A 380 115.07 199.55 48.43
CA LEU A 380 113.74 199.13 47.94
C LEU A 380 112.70 198.92 49.05
N GLY A 381 113.11 198.90 50.33
CA GLY A 381 112.25 198.64 51.47
C GLY A 381 111.29 199.79 51.80
N SER A 382 111.74 201.04 51.74
CA SER A 382 110.95 202.21 52.17
C SER A 382 109.78 202.51 51.23
N VAL A 383 110.02 202.44 49.92
CA VAL A 383 109.03 202.79 48.89
C VAL A 383 107.78 201.91 48.95
N LYS A 384 107.91 200.64 49.37
CA LYS A 384 106.78 199.70 49.48
C LYS A 384 105.76 200.09 50.56
N GLN A 385 106.12 200.91 51.54
CA GLN A 385 105.18 201.34 52.59
C GLN A 385 104.12 202.31 52.06
N ASN A 386 104.44 203.10 51.03
CA ASN A 386 103.50 204.05 50.41
C ASN A 386 102.41 203.34 49.57
N ILE A 387 102.69 202.14 49.06
CA ILE A 387 101.77 201.37 48.21
C ILE A 387 100.52 200.93 48.98
N ALA A 388 100.60 200.78 50.31
CA ALA A 388 99.49 200.33 51.15
C ALA A 388 98.30 201.34 51.23
N ILE A 389 98.51 202.61 50.89
CA ILE A 389 97.49 203.65 50.99
C ILE A 389 96.60 203.69 49.74
N ALA A 390 97.20 203.74 48.55
CA ALA A 390 96.49 203.87 47.27
C ALA A 390 95.52 202.71 46.95
N VAL A 391 95.72 201.53 47.55
CA VAL A 391 94.85 200.36 47.34
C VAL A 391 93.42 200.58 47.86
N ARG A 392 93.18 201.51 48.79
CA ARG A 392 91.83 201.83 49.27
C ARG A 392 91.00 202.65 48.27
N GLU A 393 91.62 203.54 47.51
CA GLU A 393 90.93 204.43 46.58
C GLU A 393 90.44 203.68 45.33
N ARG A 394 91.16 202.63 44.92
CA ARG A 394 90.81 201.79 43.75
C ARG A 394 89.39 201.22 43.81
N HIS A 395 88.95 200.76 44.97
CA HIS A 395 87.68 200.03 45.10
C HIS A 395 86.43 200.90 44.99
N ALA A 396 86.55 202.24 45.11
CA ALA A 396 85.41 203.15 44.91
C ALA A 396 85.04 203.35 43.42
N PHE A 397 85.98 203.15 42.49
CA PHE A 397 85.73 203.33 41.05
C PHE A 397 85.16 202.10 40.34
N GLU A 398 85.32 200.90 40.91
CA GLU A 398 84.83 199.64 40.32
C GLU A 398 83.29 199.55 40.34
N GLU A 399 82.63 200.23 41.29
CA GLU A 399 81.17 200.29 41.44
C GLU A 399 80.50 201.20 40.38
N PHE A 400 81.20 202.25 39.93
CA PHE A 400 80.69 203.24 38.96
C PHE A 400 80.53 202.70 37.52
N ILE A 401 81.20 201.60 37.17
CA ILE A 401 81.25 201.11 35.78
C ILE A 401 80.19 200.02 35.50
N GLN A 402 79.58 199.41 36.52
CA GLN A 402 78.50 198.43 36.32
C GLN A 402 77.27 199.05 35.61
N THR A 403 76.90 200.28 35.98
CA THR A 403 75.77 201.03 35.39
C THR A 403 75.98 201.34 33.92
N ASN A 404 77.16 201.85 33.54
CA ASN A 404 77.44 202.30 32.16
C ASN A 404 77.44 201.14 31.14
N ARG A 405 77.59 199.89 31.59
CA ARG A 405 77.50 198.70 30.73
C ARG A 405 76.06 198.31 30.35
N HIS A 406 75.05 198.86 31.02
CA HIS A 406 73.65 198.55 30.76
C HIS A 406 73.07 199.31 29.53
N GLU A 407 73.57 200.52 29.25
CA GLU A 407 73.03 201.38 28.18
C GLU A 407 73.48 200.99 26.76
N GLN A 408 74.59 200.25 26.61
CA GLN A 408 75.14 199.90 25.29
C GLN A 408 74.40 198.76 24.55
N LEU A 409 73.29 198.24 25.10
CA LEU A 409 72.68 196.98 24.63
C LEU A 409 71.61 197.11 23.51
N THR A 410 71.71 198.09 22.60
CA THR A 410 70.64 198.35 21.60
C THR A 410 71.13 198.62 20.17
N SER A 411 71.03 197.63 19.26
CA SER A 411 70.63 197.73 17.82
C SER A 411 71.35 196.75 16.87
N SER A 412 70.59 195.84 16.22
CA SER A 412 70.68 195.48 14.77
C SER A 412 69.60 194.43 14.41
N LYS A 413 69.32 194.20 13.11
CA LYS A 413 68.00 193.72 12.64
C LYS A 413 68.01 192.56 11.61
N ALA A 414 69.11 191.81 11.44
CA ALA A 414 69.26 190.86 10.33
C ALA A 414 68.53 189.50 10.49
N THR A 415 68.32 189.00 11.71
CA THR A 415 68.06 187.56 11.97
C THR A 415 66.63 187.06 11.75
N LYS A 416 65.64 187.94 11.50
CA LYS A 416 64.20 187.56 11.52
C LYS A 416 63.58 187.12 10.19
N ASN A 417 64.25 187.30 9.04
CA ASN A 417 63.62 187.02 7.74
C ASN A 417 63.82 185.58 7.22
N LEU A 418 64.98 184.95 7.49
CA LEU A 418 65.29 183.61 6.94
C LEU A 418 64.28 182.53 7.41
N ALA A 419 63.94 182.52 8.70
CA ALA A 419 63.06 181.53 9.32
C ALA A 419 61.59 181.53 8.84
N LYS A 420 61.20 182.42 7.91
CA LYS A 420 59.83 182.47 7.36
C LYS A 420 59.66 181.78 6.00
N MET A 421 60.70 181.69 5.17
CA MET A 421 60.57 181.04 3.84
C MET A 421 60.53 179.51 3.96
N GLU A 422 61.31 178.95 4.89
CA GLU A 422 61.46 177.52 5.13
C GLU A 422 60.11 176.79 5.35
N LYS A 423 59.25 177.32 6.23
CA LYS A 423 57.95 176.71 6.55
C LYS A 423 56.95 176.68 5.40
N ALA A 424 57.07 177.57 4.42
CA ALA A 424 56.13 177.65 3.31
C ALA A 424 56.34 176.55 2.24
N ILE A 425 57.58 176.05 2.11
CA ILE A 425 57.93 175.01 1.14
C ILE A 425 57.47 173.63 1.64
N ILE A 426 57.71 173.33 2.93
CA ILE A 426 57.42 172.02 3.55
C ILE A 426 55.94 171.63 3.40
N ALA A 427 55.01 172.56 3.60
CA ALA A 427 53.57 172.26 3.57
C ALA A 427 53.07 171.77 2.20
N LYS A 428 53.63 172.29 1.08
CA LYS A 428 53.23 171.88 -0.28
C LYS A 428 53.88 170.58 -0.76
N VAL A 429 54.92 170.11 -0.07
CA VAL A 429 55.54 168.81 -0.35
C VAL A 429 54.62 167.69 0.16
N HIS A 430 54.21 167.74 1.44
CA HIS A 430 53.36 166.70 2.04
C HIS A 430 52.02 166.46 1.32
N GLU A 431 51.35 167.50 0.84
CA GLU A 431 50.05 167.34 0.16
C GLU A 431 50.15 166.47 -1.11
N LYS A 432 51.26 166.56 -1.86
CA LYS A 432 51.49 165.73 -3.06
C LYS A 432 52.22 164.41 -2.79
N GLU A 433 52.88 164.27 -1.65
CA GLU A 433 53.36 162.97 -1.17
C GLU A 433 52.20 162.03 -0.81
N ILE A 434 51.09 162.55 -0.26
CA ILE A 434 49.94 161.73 0.16
C ILE A 434 49.21 161.09 -1.04
N GLU A 435 48.77 161.87 -2.02
CA GLU A 435 48.14 161.32 -3.25
C GLU A 435 49.07 160.34 -3.98
N ALA A 436 50.38 160.65 -4.03
CA ALA A 436 51.36 159.74 -4.61
C ALA A 436 51.50 158.44 -3.81
N SER A 437 51.33 158.47 -2.47
CA SER A 437 51.37 157.27 -1.64
C SER A 437 50.15 156.35 -1.87
N GLU A 438 48.95 156.89 -2.07
CA GLU A 438 47.73 156.10 -2.28
C GLU A 438 47.76 155.36 -3.63
N ILE A 439 48.15 156.05 -4.70
CA ILE A 439 48.30 155.41 -6.03
C ILE A 439 49.46 154.40 -6.03
N ASN A 440 50.56 154.69 -5.33
CA ASN A 440 51.64 153.71 -5.17
C ASN A 440 51.21 152.50 -4.33
N ASN A 441 50.36 152.65 -3.31
CA ASN A 441 49.88 151.53 -2.50
C ASN A 441 48.99 150.59 -3.31
N GLU A 442 48.01 151.10 -4.07
CA GLU A 442 47.13 150.23 -4.85
C GLU A 442 47.88 149.57 -6.03
N MET A 443 48.80 150.31 -6.66
CA MET A 443 49.71 149.75 -7.68
C MET A 443 50.67 148.71 -7.08
N ALA A 444 51.21 148.94 -5.88
CA ALA A 444 52.04 147.98 -5.17
C ALA A 444 51.25 146.73 -4.77
N ARG A 445 49.97 146.84 -4.46
CA ARG A 445 49.09 145.70 -4.14
C ARG A 445 48.91 144.77 -5.34
N ILE A 446 48.53 145.34 -6.49
CA ILE A 446 48.43 144.58 -7.76
C ILE A 446 49.81 144.04 -8.19
N LYS A 447 50.88 144.81 -7.96
CA LYS A 447 52.27 144.37 -8.17
C LYS A 447 52.63 143.18 -7.29
N VAL A 448 52.23 143.17 -6.01
CA VAL A 448 52.47 142.07 -5.07
C VAL A 448 51.70 140.82 -5.48
N ASP A 449 50.42 140.91 -5.85
CA ASP A 449 49.67 139.72 -6.28
C ASP A 449 50.21 139.14 -7.61
N THR A 450 50.63 140.01 -8.53
CA THR A 450 51.32 139.60 -9.77
C THR A 450 52.68 138.95 -9.44
N LEU A 451 53.50 139.58 -8.59
CA LEU A 451 54.80 139.04 -8.17
C LEU A 451 54.68 137.77 -7.32
N ASN A 452 53.58 137.57 -6.59
CA ASN A 452 53.34 136.36 -5.79
C ASN A 452 52.94 135.19 -6.70
N THR A 453 52.10 135.44 -7.71
CA THR A 453 51.75 134.44 -8.72
C THR A 453 52.91 134.14 -9.68
N GLU A 454 53.74 135.14 -10.04
CA GLU A 454 55.01 134.92 -10.72
C GLU A 454 56.01 134.18 -9.84
N ALA A 455 56.18 134.55 -8.57
CA ALA A 455 57.09 133.87 -7.63
C ALA A 455 56.68 132.41 -7.40
N HIS A 456 55.39 132.09 -7.32
CA HIS A 456 54.91 130.71 -7.23
C HIS A 456 55.21 129.93 -8.53
N ASN A 457 55.07 130.56 -9.71
CA ASN A 457 55.47 129.95 -10.98
C ASN A 457 56.99 129.80 -11.13
N VAL A 458 57.79 130.75 -10.60
CA VAL A 458 59.25 130.67 -10.55
C VAL A 458 59.70 129.61 -9.57
N GLN A 459 59.07 129.49 -8.40
CA GLN A 459 59.32 128.41 -7.44
C GLN A 459 58.98 127.03 -8.02
N LEU A 460 57.83 126.89 -8.72
CA LEU A 460 57.49 125.65 -9.43
C LEU A 460 58.52 125.31 -10.52
N ARG A 461 58.93 126.31 -11.32
CA ARG A 461 59.98 126.14 -12.34
C ARG A 461 61.34 125.82 -11.70
N GLU A 462 61.69 126.45 -10.59
CA GLU A 462 62.91 126.17 -9.82
C GLU A 462 62.89 124.79 -9.19
N THR A 463 61.76 124.33 -8.63
CA THR A 463 61.67 122.94 -8.12
C THR A 463 61.74 121.94 -9.26
N LEU A 464 61.15 122.25 -10.42
CA LEU A 464 61.22 121.37 -11.59
C LEU A 464 62.64 121.34 -12.19
N THR A 465 63.34 122.48 -12.27
CA THR A 465 64.74 122.51 -12.71
C THR A 465 65.70 121.97 -11.65
N LYS A 466 65.45 122.14 -10.36
CA LYS A 466 66.22 121.49 -9.27
C LYS A 466 66.04 119.98 -9.34
N CYS A 467 64.82 119.45 -9.44
CA CYS A 467 64.60 118.02 -9.65
C CYS A 467 65.23 117.51 -10.96
N ALA A 468 65.22 118.28 -12.05
CA ALA A 468 65.87 117.90 -13.31
C ALA A 468 67.41 117.95 -13.23
N VAL A 469 67.99 118.92 -12.52
CA VAL A 469 69.43 119.03 -12.27
C VAL A 469 69.88 117.97 -11.28
N GLU A 470 69.12 117.71 -10.21
CA GLU A 470 69.35 116.61 -9.28
C GLU A 470 69.28 115.28 -10.00
N LEU A 471 68.28 115.02 -10.85
CA LEU A 471 68.26 113.83 -11.71
C LEU A 471 69.50 113.77 -12.60
N GLN A 472 69.88 114.85 -13.29
CA GLN A 472 71.08 114.87 -14.13
C GLN A 472 72.38 114.74 -13.33
N GLU A 473 72.42 115.16 -12.06
CA GLU A 473 73.53 114.97 -11.14
C GLU A 473 73.57 113.57 -10.56
N LYS A 474 72.41 112.94 -10.29
CA LYS A 474 72.32 111.51 -9.97
C LYS A 474 72.72 110.66 -11.16
N ASP A 475 72.32 111.00 -12.38
CA ASP A 475 72.76 110.33 -13.61
C ASP A 475 74.27 110.50 -13.81
N LYS A 476 74.82 111.71 -13.69
CA LYS A 476 76.29 111.92 -13.71
C LYS A 476 77.02 111.25 -12.55
N LEU A 477 76.37 111.08 -11.40
CA LEU A 477 76.90 110.34 -10.25
C LEU A 477 76.83 108.83 -10.48
N ILE A 478 75.82 108.33 -11.21
CA ILE A 478 75.71 106.96 -11.69
C ILE A 478 76.73 106.71 -12.81
N GLU A 479 76.96 107.64 -13.73
CA GLU A 479 78.05 107.57 -14.71
C GLU A 479 79.42 107.58 -14.03
N LYS A 480 79.61 108.45 -13.01
CA LYS A 480 80.82 108.42 -12.16
C LYS A 480 80.95 107.10 -11.42
N TYR A 481 79.90 106.57 -10.79
CA TYR A 481 79.95 105.27 -10.13
C TYR A 481 80.08 104.11 -11.11
N GLN A 482 79.61 104.20 -12.35
CA GLN A 482 79.87 103.20 -13.39
C GLN A 482 81.29 103.31 -13.93
N MET A 483 81.85 104.51 -14.06
CA MET A 483 83.27 104.71 -14.37
C MET A 483 84.17 104.32 -13.20
N GLU A 484 83.78 104.56 -11.95
CA GLU A 484 84.48 104.12 -10.75
C GLU A 484 84.33 102.61 -10.56
N ILE A 485 83.19 101.99 -10.86
CA ILE A 485 83.05 100.53 -10.89
C ILE A 485 83.88 99.94 -12.03
N ARG A 486 83.93 100.56 -13.21
CA ARG A 486 84.85 100.13 -14.29
C ARG A 486 86.31 100.31 -13.90
N GLN A 487 86.70 101.46 -13.35
CA GLN A 487 88.07 101.72 -12.88
C GLN A 487 88.44 100.88 -11.66
N ARG A 488 87.48 100.56 -10.78
CA ARG A 488 87.66 99.63 -9.67
C ARG A 488 87.68 98.19 -10.14
N ASN A 489 86.98 97.81 -11.21
CA ASN A 489 87.09 96.50 -11.84
C ASN A 489 88.42 96.38 -12.60
N ASP A 490 88.85 97.41 -13.34
CA ASP A 490 90.20 97.54 -13.92
C ASP A 490 91.29 97.50 -12.83
N GLU A 491 91.07 98.18 -11.69
CA GLU A 491 91.95 98.09 -10.53
C GLU A 491 91.83 96.75 -9.83
N ILE A 492 90.69 96.07 -9.83
CA ILE A 492 90.50 94.74 -9.24
C ILE A 492 91.11 93.68 -10.15
N GLU A 493 91.12 93.84 -11.48
CA GLU A 493 91.92 93.01 -12.38
C GLU A 493 93.40 93.30 -12.22
N LYS A 494 93.82 94.57 -12.18
CA LYS A 494 95.25 94.92 -11.96
C LYS A 494 95.71 94.54 -10.55
N LYS A 495 94.82 94.59 -9.55
CA LYS A 495 95.03 94.10 -8.18
C LYS A 495 94.88 92.59 -8.11
N MET A 496 94.09 91.90 -8.94
CA MET A 496 94.06 90.44 -9.07
C MET A 496 95.35 89.97 -9.72
N TYR A 497 95.82 90.54 -10.82
CA TYR A 497 97.15 90.24 -11.36
C TYR A 497 98.29 90.62 -10.38
N ARG A 498 98.09 91.65 -9.55
CA ARG A 498 99.02 91.97 -8.44
C ARG A 498 98.91 90.97 -7.29
N VAL A 499 97.72 90.47 -6.98
CA VAL A 499 97.40 89.52 -5.91
C VAL A 499 97.68 88.09 -6.34
N ASP A 500 97.63 87.71 -7.60
CA ASP A 500 98.15 86.43 -8.13
C ASP A 500 99.68 86.45 -8.16
N ARG A 501 100.27 87.60 -8.52
CA ARG A 501 101.73 87.80 -8.45
C ARG A 501 102.24 87.93 -7.01
N LEU A 502 101.41 88.43 -6.10
CA LEU A 502 101.70 88.46 -4.67
C LEU A 502 101.36 87.13 -4.01
N ASN A 503 100.31 86.40 -4.41
CA ASN A 503 99.96 85.07 -3.91
C ASN A 503 100.98 84.04 -4.36
N ARG A 504 101.43 84.07 -5.62
CA ARG A 504 102.62 83.29 -6.07
C ARG A 504 103.95 83.75 -5.41
N LYS A 505 103.91 84.80 -4.58
CA LYS A 505 104.96 85.17 -3.61
C LYS A 505 104.57 84.86 -2.15
N TYR A 506 103.29 84.79 -1.83
CA TYR A 506 102.70 84.58 -0.51
C TYR A 506 102.64 83.09 -0.22
N GLU A 507 102.11 82.26 -1.12
CA GLU A 507 102.36 80.81 -1.21
C GLU A 507 103.87 80.49 -1.10
N LYS A 508 104.74 81.39 -1.57
CA LYS A 508 106.22 81.28 -1.47
C LYS A 508 106.86 81.88 -0.21
N MET A 509 106.06 82.41 0.73
CA MET A 509 106.48 82.85 2.07
C MET A 509 105.56 82.33 3.20
N LEU A 510 104.47 81.66 2.84
CA LEU A 510 103.46 81.00 3.68
C LEU A 510 103.63 79.47 3.66
N ASP A 511 104.63 78.98 2.92
CA ASP A 511 105.27 77.66 3.07
C ASP A 511 106.01 77.55 4.43
N GLY A 512 105.40 78.06 5.51
CA GLY A 512 106.05 78.21 6.83
C GLY A 512 105.43 79.18 7.86
N VAL A 513 104.27 79.82 7.63
CA VAL A 513 103.58 80.65 8.66
C VAL A 513 102.06 80.49 8.56
N GLU A 514 101.41 80.04 9.64
CA GLU A 514 99.95 79.93 9.77
C GLU A 514 99.30 81.20 10.36
N ASP A 515 97.99 81.32 10.14
CA ASP A 515 96.99 82.22 10.73
C ASP A 515 97.06 83.75 10.53
N GLU A 516 95.86 84.33 10.35
CA GLU A 516 95.60 85.77 10.22
C GLU A 516 95.39 86.44 11.60
N GLU A 517 95.69 87.74 11.71
CA GLU A 517 95.69 88.45 12.99
C GLU A 517 94.29 88.68 13.61
N SER A 518 94.04 88.01 14.73
CA SER A 518 93.22 88.50 15.86
C SER A 518 91.83 89.10 15.54
N MET A 519 90.87 88.23 15.17
CA MET A 519 89.46 88.49 15.54
C MET A 519 89.35 88.61 17.07
N GLY A 520 88.70 89.65 17.60
CA GLY A 520 88.48 89.79 19.04
C GLY A 520 87.65 88.61 19.60
N PRO A 521 87.93 88.07 20.80
CA PRO A 521 87.36 86.80 21.25
C PRO A 521 85.82 86.81 21.34
N LEU A 522 85.21 87.96 21.62
CA LEU A 522 83.75 88.11 21.60
C LEU A 522 83.17 88.13 20.17
N GLU A 523 83.84 88.77 19.20
CA GLU A 523 83.39 88.77 17.80
C GLU A 523 83.64 87.42 17.12
N ALA A 524 84.75 86.75 17.46
CA ALA A 524 85.01 85.37 17.08
C ALA A 524 83.92 84.43 17.65
N SER A 525 83.57 84.58 18.93
CA SER A 525 82.50 83.80 19.57
C SER A 525 81.12 84.09 18.97
N ILE A 526 80.76 85.36 18.71
CA ILE A 526 79.50 85.72 18.03
C ILE A 526 79.45 85.13 16.61
N LYS A 527 80.57 85.18 15.86
CA LYS A 527 80.64 84.62 14.51
C LYS A 527 80.61 83.08 14.50
N SER A 528 81.14 82.44 15.54
CA SER A 528 81.00 80.99 15.76
C SER A 528 79.54 80.65 16.09
N ILE A 529 78.95 81.30 17.09
CA ILE A 529 77.56 81.07 17.54
C ILE A 529 76.56 81.32 16.40
N ASN A 530 76.71 82.39 15.61
CA ASN A 530 75.83 82.62 14.46
C ASN A 530 75.99 81.51 13.41
N LYS A 531 77.22 81.07 13.12
CA LYS A 531 77.46 79.95 12.20
C LYS A 531 76.96 78.62 12.77
N GLU A 532 76.98 78.44 14.09
CA GLU A 532 76.40 77.28 14.78
C GLU A 532 74.87 77.30 14.70
N ILE A 533 74.24 78.48 14.83
CA ILE A 533 72.80 78.69 14.59
C ILE A 533 72.45 78.39 13.14
N ASP A 534 73.14 78.99 12.15
CA ASP A 534 72.92 78.74 10.72
C ASP A 534 73.04 77.23 10.40
N ASN A 535 74.04 76.54 10.98
CA ASN A 535 74.22 75.09 10.84
C ASN A 535 73.11 74.27 11.53
N GLU A 536 72.56 74.71 12.66
CA GLU A 536 71.43 74.04 13.32
C GLU A 536 70.10 74.33 12.63
N ASP A 537 69.91 75.48 11.99
CA ASP A 537 68.75 75.75 11.14
C ASP A 537 68.81 74.92 9.84
N GLU A 538 69.98 74.75 9.21
CA GLU A 538 70.15 73.79 8.09
C GLU A 538 69.90 72.33 8.54
N LYS A 539 70.31 71.95 9.75
CA LYS A 539 69.98 70.63 10.34
C LYS A 539 68.48 70.51 10.62
N ALA A 540 67.84 71.55 11.14
CA ALA A 540 66.40 71.57 11.41
C ALA A 540 65.59 71.44 10.11
N GLU A 541 65.95 72.17 9.06
CA GLU A 541 65.33 72.02 7.73
C GLU A 541 65.56 70.61 7.15
N THR A 542 66.79 70.08 7.21
CA THR A 542 67.07 68.74 6.66
C THR A 542 66.37 67.62 7.46
N LEU A 543 66.29 67.74 8.78
CA LEU A 543 65.48 66.87 9.64
C LEU A 543 63.98 67.03 9.37
N GLN A 544 63.47 68.24 9.10
CA GLN A 544 62.07 68.46 8.72
C GLN A 544 61.75 67.83 7.36
N ARG A 545 62.65 67.95 6.37
CA ARG A 545 62.52 67.29 5.06
C ARG A 545 62.56 65.77 5.18
N MET A 546 63.44 65.23 6.04
CA MET A 546 63.45 63.80 6.37
C MET A 546 62.16 63.36 7.06
N TRP A 547 61.71 64.09 8.08
CA TRP A 547 60.45 63.80 8.77
C TRP A 547 59.25 63.84 7.82
N LEU A 548 59.15 64.82 6.91
CA LEU A 548 58.09 64.88 5.90
C LEU A 548 58.13 63.69 4.93
N ARG A 549 59.32 63.27 4.49
CA ARG A 549 59.51 62.08 3.65
C ARG A 549 59.09 60.81 4.40
N ASP A 550 59.53 60.66 5.64
CA ASP A 550 59.32 59.46 6.44
C ASP A 550 57.86 59.38 6.94
N GLN A 551 57.20 60.53 7.18
CA GLN A 551 55.77 60.66 7.42
C GLN A 551 54.95 60.36 6.15
N THR A 552 55.43 60.74 4.96
CA THR A 552 54.80 60.35 3.68
C THR A 552 54.90 58.85 3.45
N ALA A 553 56.07 58.26 3.74
CA ALA A 553 56.26 56.81 3.68
C ALA A 553 55.39 56.06 4.70
N LEU A 554 55.21 56.61 5.91
CA LEU A 554 54.29 56.08 6.91
C LEU A 554 52.83 56.11 6.41
N VAL A 555 52.37 57.23 5.83
CA VAL A 555 51.01 57.34 5.28
C VAL A 555 50.79 56.34 4.14
N ASN A 556 51.75 56.21 3.22
CA ASN A 556 51.65 55.23 2.13
C ASN A 556 51.62 53.79 2.66
N THR A 557 52.50 53.42 3.60
CA THR A 557 52.51 52.07 4.19
C THR A 557 51.29 51.78 5.06
N THR A 558 50.66 52.79 5.68
CA THR A 558 49.33 52.60 6.32
C THR A 558 48.24 52.35 5.29
N ALA A 559 48.21 53.07 4.16
CA ALA A 559 47.22 52.85 3.11
C ALA A 559 47.39 51.49 2.41
N GLU A 560 48.63 51.06 2.17
CA GLU A 560 48.96 49.71 1.69
C GLU A 560 48.54 48.64 2.72
N THR A 561 48.75 48.90 4.02
CA THR A 561 48.31 48.01 5.10
C THR A 561 46.78 47.89 5.11
N ASP A 562 46.04 48.99 5.03
CA ASP A 562 44.58 48.99 5.00
C ASP A 562 44.05 48.21 3.79
N GLU A 563 44.59 48.43 2.58
CA GLU A 563 44.24 47.67 1.37
C GLU A 563 44.56 46.16 1.52
N ILE A 564 45.67 45.81 2.18
CA ILE A 564 46.02 44.43 2.52
C ILE A 564 45.03 43.85 3.55
N THR A 565 44.55 44.61 4.53
CA THR A 565 43.54 44.12 5.49
C THR A 565 42.17 43.92 4.83
N GLU A 566 41.75 44.80 3.91
CA GLU A 566 40.52 44.62 3.13
C GLU A 566 40.59 43.35 2.29
N LYS A 567 41.69 43.15 1.55
CA LYS A 567 41.96 41.89 0.81
C LYS A 567 41.99 40.68 1.74
N ASN A 568 42.58 40.78 2.94
CA ASN A 568 42.59 39.70 3.94
C ASN A 568 41.16 39.36 4.40
N ASN A 569 40.32 40.36 4.66
CA ASN A 569 38.91 40.17 5.01
C ASN A 569 38.11 39.56 3.84
N GLU A 570 38.37 39.97 2.60
CA GLU A 570 37.75 39.36 1.42
C GLU A 570 38.17 37.89 1.27
N TYR A 571 39.46 37.58 1.46
CA TYR A 571 39.96 36.19 1.45
C TYR A 571 39.38 35.37 2.60
N ARG A 572 39.21 35.92 3.81
CA ARG A 572 38.49 35.26 4.92
C ARG A 572 37.04 34.95 4.55
N ALA A 573 36.33 35.90 3.95
CA ALA A 573 34.97 35.67 3.48
C ALA A 573 34.89 34.58 2.39
N ARG A 574 35.81 34.61 1.41
CA ARG A 574 35.95 33.56 0.37
C ARG A 574 36.27 32.18 0.99
N VAL A 575 37.19 32.12 1.96
CA VAL A 575 37.54 30.89 2.70
C VAL A 575 36.34 30.37 3.49
N ASN A 576 35.59 31.23 4.17
CA ASN A 576 34.38 30.84 4.89
C ASN A 576 33.33 30.26 3.93
N ILE A 577 33.05 30.92 2.79
CA ILE A 577 32.15 30.41 1.74
C ILE A 577 32.62 29.06 1.20
N MET A 578 33.92 28.89 0.94
CA MET A 578 34.49 27.62 0.46
C MET A 578 34.47 26.52 1.53
N SER A 579 34.63 26.87 2.81
CA SER A 579 34.51 25.93 3.93
C SER A 579 33.07 25.45 4.10
N SER A 580 32.09 26.34 4.02
CA SER A 580 30.65 26.00 4.05
C SER A 580 30.23 25.16 2.85
N LYS A 581 30.77 25.44 1.65
CA LYS A 581 30.60 24.57 0.47
C LYS A 581 31.24 23.20 0.68
N ARG A 582 32.44 23.13 1.27
CA ARG A 582 33.11 21.86 1.60
C ARG A 582 32.32 21.05 2.62
N VAL A 583 31.78 21.67 3.68
CA VAL A 583 30.94 20.99 4.68
C VAL A 583 29.68 20.45 4.04
N ARG A 584 28.99 21.23 3.19
CA ARG A 584 27.82 20.74 2.44
C ARG A 584 28.17 19.56 1.54
N LEU A 585 29.22 19.68 0.72
CA LEU A 585 29.65 18.58 -0.16
C LEU A 585 30.09 17.32 0.62
N LEU A 586 30.70 17.47 1.80
CA LEU A 586 31.02 16.33 2.68
C LEU A 586 29.75 15.70 3.29
N GLN A 587 28.73 16.50 3.63
CA GLN A 587 27.43 16.00 4.04
C GLN A 587 26.73 15.25 2.90
N ASP A 588 26.71 15.84 1.69
CA ASP A 588 26.15 15.22 0.48
C ASP A 588 26.89 13.92 0.12
N ILE A 589 28.22 13.86 0.28
CA ILE A 589 29.01 12.63 0.11
C ILE A 589 28.64 11.60 1.17
N ASN A 590 28.51 12.00 2.44
CA ASN A 590 28.15 11.08 3.53
C ASN A 590 26.74 10.50 3.38
N THR A 591 25.76 11.27 2.90
CA THR A 591 24.41 10.74 2.60
C THR A 591 24.44 9.79 1.41
N ASN A 592 25.11 10.16 0.32
CA ASN A 592 25.31 9.27 -0.84
C ASN A 592 26.06 7.98 -0.45
N GLU A 593 27.04 8.04 0.45
CA GLU A 593 27.70 6.85 0.99
C GLU A 593 26.77 5.98 1.84
N ALA A 594 25.91 6.57 2.65
CA ALA A 594 24.91 5.85 3.45
C ALA A 594 23.88 5.15 2.54
N GLU A 595 23.39 5.85 1.52
CA GLU A 595 22.51 5.29 0.48
C GLU A 595 23.19 4.17 -0.31
N LEU A 596 24.45 4.33 -0.72
CA LEU A 596 25.23 3.27 -1.38
C LEU A 596 25.48 2.06 -0.46
N LYS A 597 25.63 2.26 0.85
CA LYS A 597 25.74 1.16 1.83
C LYS A 597 24.39 0.44 1.99
N ALA A 598 23.28 1.17 2.08
CA ALA A 598 21.93 0.60 2.13
C ALA A 598 21.56 -0.15 0.85
N LEU A 599 21.86 0.40 -0.34
CA LEU A 599 21.67 -0.26 -1.63
C LEU A 599 22.51 -1.53 -1.75
N LYS A 600 23.78 -1.53 -1.29
CA LYS A 600 24.61 -2.74 -1.23
C LYS A 600 24.05 -3.79 -0.29
N ALA A 601 23.54 -3.40 0.88
CA ALA A 601 22.86 -4.32 1.80
C ALA A 601 21.60 -4.93 1.16
N ASN A 602 20.76 -4.12 0.51
CA ASN A 602 19.57 -4.60 -0.19
C ASN A 602 19.92 -5.53 -1.37
N ILE A 603 20.98 -5.23 -2.13
CA ILE A 603 21.51 -6.11 -3.19
C ILE A 603 22.01 -7.44 -2.59
N GLN A 604 22.66 -7.42 -1.42
CA GLN A 604 23.10 -8.64 -0.72
C GLN A 604 21.91 -9.47 -0.21
N VAL A 605 20.85 -8.83 0.30
CA VAL A 605 19.59 -9.50 0.65
C VAL A 605 18.97 -10.15 -0.59
N LEU A 606 18.84 -9.41 -1.70
CA LEU A 606 18.31 -9.93 -2.97
C LEU A 606 19.16 -11.08 -3.54
N HIS A 607 20.49 -11.06 -3.37
CA HIS A 607 21.34 -12.20 -3.71
C HIS A 607 21.11 -13.41 -2.79
N SER A 608 20.89 -13.20 -1.50
CA SER A 608 20.55 -14.29 -0.57
C SER A 608 19.17 -14.89 -0.87
N ASP A 609 18.20 -14.07 -1.27
CA ASP A 609 16.89 -14.52 -1.73
C ASP A 609 16.96 -15.23 -3.08
N MET A 610 17.77 -14.74 -4.02
CA MET A 610 18.01 -15.45 -5.29
C MET A 610 18.67 -16.82 -5.04
N SER A 611 19.61 -16.92 -4.08
CA SER A 611 20.17 -18.21 -3.68
C SER A 611 19.12 -19.11 -3.06
N ARG A 612 18.30 -18.59 -2.13
CA ARG A 612 17.20 -19.31 -1.48
C ARG A 612 16.15 -19.79 -2.48
N LEU A 613 15.83 -18.99 -3.49
CA LEU A 613 14.94 -19.36 -4.59
C LEU A 613 15.58 -20.44 -5.48
N ASN A 614 16.86 -20.33 -5.82
CA ASN A 614 17.57 -21.37 -6.56
C ASN A 614 17.65 -22.70 -5.77
N ASP A 615 17.84 -22.66 -4.45
CA ASP A 615 17.80 -23.84 -3.58
C ASP A 615 16.40 -24.46 -3.50
N LEU A 616 15.35 -23.63 -3.44
CA LEU A 616 13.96 -24.08 -3.46
C LEU A 616 13.58 -24.68 -4.82
N ILE A 617 13.99 -24.05 -5.93
CA ILE A 617 13.85 -24.59 -7.28
C ILE A 617 14.59 -25.93 -7.36
N GLY A 618 15.86 -26.01 -6.95
CA GLY A 618 16.65 -27.25 -6.98
C GLY A 618 16.04 -28.37 -6.13
N LYS A 619 15.45 -28.06 -4.97
CA LYS A 619 14.67 -29.02 -4.17
C LYS A 619 13.40 -29.46 -4.87
N ASN A 620 12.65 -28.53 -5.46
CA ASN A 620 11.38 -28.82 -6.13
C ASN A 620 11.59 -29.62 -7.44
N THR A 621 12.66 -29.36 -8.20
CA THR A 621 13.05 -30.17 -9.36
C THR A 621 13.42 -31.59 -8.95
N LYS A 622 14.19 -31.77 -7.87
CA LYS A 622 14.48 -33.11 -7.33
C LYS A 622 13.21 -33.84 -6.90
N LEU A 623 12.34 -33.17 -6.15
CA LEU A 623 11.08 -33.76 -5.66
C LEU A 623 10.12 -34.09 -6.82
N HIS A 624 10.09 -33.26 -7.87
CA HIS A 624 9.40 -33.55 -9.12
C HIS A 624 9.98 -34.78 -9.83
N ASP A 625 11.30 -34.91 -9.94
CA ASP A 625 11.94 -36.06 -10.57
C ASP A 625 11.80 -37.34 -9.73
N GLU A 626 11.80 -37.24 -8.39
CA GLU A 626 11.46 -38.31 -7.46
C GLU A 626 10.01 -38.77 -7.64
N LEU A 627 9.04 -37.85 -7.69
CA LEU A 627 7.63 -38.17 -7.98
C LEU A 627 7.45 -38.77 -9.38
N LYS A 628 8.15 -38.25 -10.40
CA LYS A 628 8.11 -38.78 -11.76
C LYS A 628 8.68 -40.20 -11.83
N ASN A 629 9.77 -40.47 -11.13
CA ASN A 629 10.36 -41.82 -11.02
C ASN A 629 9.42 -42.76 -10.24
N SER A 630 8.81 -42.29 -9.15
CA SER A 630 7.80 -43.05 -8.39
C SER A 630 6.60 -43.41 -9.26
N ASN A 631 6.06 -42.46 -10.02
CA ASN A 631 4.96 -42.70 -10.95
C ASN A 631 5.35 -43.70 -12.05
N PHE A 632 6.58 -43.65 -12.57
CA PHE A 632 7.07 -44.60 -13.57
C PHE A 632 7.33 -46.02 -13.02
N VAL A 633 7.64 -46.13 -11.72
CA VAL A 633 7.69 -47.43 -11.01
C VAL A 633 6.28 -47.98 -10.84
N VAL A 634 5.34 -47.17 -10.32
CA VAL A 634 3.93 -47.56 -10.13
C VAL A 634 3.24 -47.89 -11.47
N GLU A 635 3.53 -47.15 -12.54
CA GLU A 635 3.07 -47.46 -13.91
C GLU A 635 3.57 -48.84 -14.38
N LYS A 636 4.83 -49.17 -14.08
CA LYS A 636 5.38 -50.51 -14.37
C LYS A 636 4.79 -51.61 -13.50
N GLU A 637 4.51 -51.33 -12.23
CA GLU A 637 3.86 -52.25 -11.31
C GLU A 637 2.44 -52.56 -11.79
N PHE A 638 1.64 -51.55 -12.16
CA PHE A 638 0.32 -51.76 -12.78
C PHE A 638 0.41 -52.49 -14.14
N ILE A 639 1.40 -52.20 -14.98
CA ILE A 639 1.61 -52.93 -16.25
C ILE A 639 2.02 -54.40 -16.00
N GLN A 640 2.67 -54.70 -14.87
CA GLN A 640 3.03 -56.06 -14.49
C GLN A 640 1.85 -56.80 -13.87
N GLU A 641 1.10 -56.17 -12.96
CA GLU A 641 -0.16 -56.67 -12.39
C GLU A 641 -1.20 -56.97 -13.48
N LEU A 642 -1.35 -56.08 -14.48
CA LEU A 642 -2.21 -56.32 -15.64
C LEU A 642 -1.79 -57.57 -16.42
N LYS A 643 -0.49 -57.80 -16.64
CA LYS A 643 0.00 -59.00 -17.34
C LYS A 643 -0.17 -60.28 -16.52
N GLU A 644 -0.08 -60.18 -15.20
CA GLU A 644 -0.32 -61.30 -14.30
C GLU A 644 -1.81 -61.67 -14.30
N LEU A 645 -2.72 -60.68 -14.25
CA LEU A 645 -4.16 -60.87 -14.42
C LEU A 645 -4.56 -61.36 -15.82
N GLU A 646 -3.94 -60.86 -16.89
CA GLU A 646 -4.07 -61.41 -18.26
C GLU A 646 -3.60 -62.88 -18.32
N GLY A 647 -2.49 -63.20 -17.65
CA GLY A 647 -1.96 -64.56 -17.53
C GLY A 647 -2.89 -65.50 -16.75
N GLU A 648 -3.50 -65.03 -15.66
CA GLU A 648 -4.51 -65.78 -14.91
C GLU A 648 -5.80 -65.98 -15.73
N ALA A 649 -6.24 -64.96 -16.47
CA ALA A 649 -7.38 -65.05 -17.37
C ALA A 649 -7.15 -66.11 -18.45
N VAL A 650 -5.98 -66.11 -19.12
CA VAL A 650 -5.60 -67.12 -20.11
C VAL A 650 -5.51 -68.53 -19.49
N GLN A 651 -5.01 -68.67 -18.27
CA GLN A 651 -5.04 -69.96 -17.55
C GLN A 651 -6.46 -70.44 -17.25
N MET A 652 -7.37 -69.52 -16.91
CA MET A 652 -8.78 -69.84 -16.65
C MET A 652 -9.54 -70.18 -17.95
N GLU A 653 -9.26 -69.50 -19.06
CA GLU A 653 -9.75 -69.90 -20.39
C GLU A 653 -9.22 -71.28 -20.80
N GLY A 654 -7.95 -71.58 -20.51
CA GLY A 654 -7.35 -72.90 -20.68
C GLY A 654 -8.14 -73.99 -19.95
N LYS A 655 -8.36 -73.82 -18.63
CA LYS A 655 -9.17 -74.74 -17.80
C LYS A 655 -10.61 -74.87 -18.32
N ILE A 656 -11.22 -73.78 -18.78
CA ILE A 656 -12.56 -73.81 -19.40
C ILE A 656 -12.55 -74.60 -20.72
N SER A 657 -11.47 -74.54 -21.50
CA SER A 657 -11.28 -75.33 -22.72
C SER A 657 -11.11 -76.82 -22.40
N GLU A 658 -10.29 -77.16 -21.41
CA GLU A 658 -10.11 -78.54 -20.90
C GLU A 658 -11.43 -79.13 -20.38
N ILE A 659 -12.20 -78.38 -19.60
CA ILE A 659 -13.52 -78.81 -19.10
C ILE A 659 -14.53 -78.98 -20.24
N LYS A 660 -14.49 -78.13 -21.28
CA LYS A 660 -15.31 -78.32 -22.50
C LYS A 660 -14.91 -79.56 -23.28
N ALA A 661 -13.61 -79.85 -23.41
CA ALA A 661 -13.11 -81.04 -24.07
C ALA A 661 -13.52 -82.32 -23.31
N ALA A 662 -13.32 -82.35 -21.99
CA ALA A 662 -13.75 -83.45 -21.13
C ALA A 662 -15.27 -83.65 -21.16
N LYS A 663 -16.06 -82.58 -21.15
CA LYS A 663 -17.53 -82.67 -21.33
C LYS A 663 -17.90 -83.31 -22.67
N ASN A 664 -17.24 -82.91 -23.76
CA ASN A 664 -17.52 -83.48 -25.09
C ASN A 664 -17.16 -84.96 -25.14
N GLN A 665 -16.01 -85.36 -24.58
CA GLN A 665 -15.63 -86.76 -24.47
C GLN A 665 -16.68 -87.58 -23.68
N ILE A 666 -17.17 -87.08 -22.56
CA ILE A 666 -18.22 -87.74 -21.76
C ILE A 666 -19.53 -87.85 -22.56
N LEU A 667 -19.86 -86.87 -23.40
CA LEU A 667 -21.03 -86.97 -24.30
C LEU A 667 -20.84 -88.04 -25.38
N ASP A 668 -19.65 -88.15 -25.98
CA ASP A 668 -19.33 -89.20 -26.96
C ASP A 668 -19.37 -90.60 -26.30
N GLU A 669 -18.87 -90.73 -25.06
CA GLU A 669 -18.94 -91.95 -24.25
C GLU A 669 -20.39 -92.34 -23.90
N ILE A 670 -21.26 -91.38 -23.59
CA ILE A 670 -22.70 -91.62 -23.37
C ILE A 670 -23.37 -92.11 -24.66
N VAL A 671 -23.08 -91.50 -25.82
CA VAL A 671 -23.67 -91.90 -27.11
C VAL A 671 -23.27 -93.33 -27.50
N GLU A 672 -22.02 -93.73 -27.26
CA GLU A 672 -21.61 -95.13 -27.49
C GLU A 672 -22.21 -96.10 -26.45
N ALA A 673 -22.48 -95.67 -25.21
CA ALA A 673 -23.21 -96.46 -24.23
C ALA A 673 -24.69 -96.67 -24.63
N GLU A 674 -25.39 -95.62 -25.06
CA GLU A 674 -26.76 -95.71 -25.62
C GLU A 674 -26.81 -96.67 -26.82
N ARG A 675 -25.82 -96.57 -27.71
CA ARG A 675 -25.66 -97.48 -28.86
C ARG A 675 -25.44 -98.94 -28.45
N GLN A 676 -24.71 -99.20 -27.36
CA GLN A 676 -24.54 -100.54 -26.82
C GLN A 676 -25.82 -101.09 -26.19
N ILE A 677 -26.61 -100.25 -25.49
CA ILE A 677 -27.92 -100.64 -24.96
C ILE A 677 -28.85 -101.10 -26.10
N LEU A 678 -29.01 -100.29 -27.14
CA LEU A 678 -29.80 -100.62 -28.34
C LEU A 678 -29.34 -101.92 -29.03
N LEU A 679 -28.04 -102.23 -29.00
CA LEU A 679 -27.48 -103.47 -29.53
C LEU A 679 -27.83 -104.68 -28.67
N TRP A 680 -27.88 -104.54 -27.35
CA TRP A 680 -28.29 -105.60 -26.42
C TRP A 680 -29.80 -105.84 -26.44
N GLU A 681 -30.62 -104.79 -26.47
CA GLU A 681 -32.08 -104.91 -26.66
C GLU A 681 -32.41 -105.70 -27.93
N LYS A 682 -31.75 -105.37 -29.04
CA LYS A 682 -31.95 -106.08 -30.32
C LYS A 682 -31.49 -107.55 -30.29
N LYS A 683 -30.48 -107.91 -29.49
CA LYS A 683 -30.11 -109.32 -29.28
C LYS A 683 -31.20 -110.08 -28.51
N ILE A 684 -31.67 -109.51 -27.41
CA ILE A 684 -32.73 -110.10 -26.56
C ILE A 684 -34.02 -110.30 -27.37
N GLN A 685 -34.34 -109.36 -28.25
CA GLN A 685 -35.51 -109.44 -29.13
C GLN A 685 -35.40 -110.61 -30.14
N LEU A 686 -34.24 -110.78 -30.78
CA LEU A 686 -33.98 -111.91 -31.68
C LEU A 686 -33.97 -113.26 -30.94
N GLU A 687 -33.44 -113.31 -29.72
CA GLU A 687 -33.44 -114.52 -28.88
C GLU A 687 -34.88 -114.98 -28.58
N LYS A 688 -35.74 -114.06 -28.14
CA LYS A 688 -37.18 -114.33 -27.93
C LYS A 688 -37.87 -114.83 -29.20
N GLU A 689 -37.63 -114.18 -30.34
CA GLU A 689 -38.19 -114.60 -31.64
C GLU A 689 -37.77 -116.04 -32.00
N THR A 690 -36.50 -116.42 -31.78
CA THR A 690 -36.05 -117.81 -32.03
C THR A 690 -36.64 -118.82 -31.06
N GLN A 691 -36.90 -118.45 -29.80
CA GLN A 691 -37.39 -119.37 -28.78
C GLN A 691 -38.87 -119.75 -28.99
N VAL A 692 -39.69 -118.79 -29.45
CA VAL A 692 -41.09 -119.03 -29.85
C VAL A 692 -41.18 -120.01 -31.03
N THR A 693 -40.17 -120.07 -31.91
CA THR A 693 -40.16 -120.99 -33.06
C THR A 693 -39.74 -122.43 -32.76
N LEU A 694 -39.56 -122.82 -31.49
CA LEU A 694 -38.95 -124.12 -31.11
C LEU A 694 -39.74 -125.01 -30.12
N ASP A 695 -40.98 -124.67 -29.74
CA ASP A 695 -41.80 -125.45 -28.78
C ASP A 695 -42.63 -126.58 -29.46
N PRO A 696 -42.47 -127.86 -29.08
CA PRO A 696 -43.09 -129.00 -29.77
C PRO A 696 -44.36 -129.56 -29.08
N THR A 697 -45.35 -128.72 -28.78
CA THR A 697 -46.57 -129.12 -28.04
C THR A 697 -47.87 -129.21 -28.88
N ALA A 698 -47.82 -128.93 -30.18
CA ALA A 698 -49.00 -128.76 -31.05
C ALA A 698 -49.59 -130.04 -31.70
N THR A 699 -49.27 -131.26 -31.23
CA THR A 699 -49.78 -132.52 -31.83
C THR A 699 -49.98 -133.66 -30.82
N ASN A 700 -51.24 -133.97 -30.47
CA ASN A 700 -51.74 -135.29 -30.01
C ASN A 700 -53.21 -135.18 -29.52
N ASN A 701 -54.21 -135.62 -30.29
CA ASN A 701 -55.60 -135.73 -29.77
C ASN A 701 -56.56 -136.70 -30.53
N GLU A 702 -56.12 -137.44 -31.55
CA GLU A 702 -57.00 -138.25 -32.41
C GLU A 702 -57.26 -139.70 -31.93
N VAL A 703 -56.83 -140.08 -30.72
CA VAL A 703 -56.71 -141.50 -30.32
C VAL A 703 -57.91 -142.05 -29.50
N ASN A 704 -58.61 -141.22 -28.73
CA ASN A 704 -59.56 -141.70 -27.70
C ASN A 704 -61.03 -141.87 -28.15
N GLY A 705 -61.31 -141.90 -29.46
CA GLY A 705 -62.69 -141.90 -29.99
C GLY A 705 -63.28 -143.26 -30.36
N MET A 706 -62.46 -144.28 -30.64
CA MET A 706 -62.86 -145.43 -31.48
C MET A 706 -63.29 -146.71 -30.74
N GLU A 707 -63.52 -146.69 -29.42
CA GLU A 707 -63.79 -147.90 -28.62
C GLU A 707 -65.28 -148.18 -28.27
N ARG A 708 -66.26 -147.41 -28.81
CA ARG A 708 -67.67 -147.47 -28.35
C ARG A 708 -68.73 -148.01 -29.34
N GLU A 709 -68.36 -148.62 -30.46
CA GLU A 709 -69.34 -149.05 -31.49
C GLU A 709 -69.98 -150.44 -31.25
N ILE A 710 -69.34 -151.34 -30.50
CA ILE A 710 -69.41 -152.78 -30.79
C ILE A 710 -70.69 -153.54 -30.35
N ASN A 711 -71.53 -153.01 -29.46
CA ASN A 711 -72.61 -153.82 -28.84
C ASN A 711 -74.04 -153.70 -29.44
N SER A 712 -74.42 -152.62 -30.14
CA SER A 712 -75.85 -152.39 -30.44
C SER A 712 -76.39 -153.07 -31.71
N MET A 713 -75.55 -153.51 -32.65
CA MET A 713 -76.02 -153.97 -33.98
C MET A 713 -76.57 -155.41 -34.03
N GLN A 714 -76.46 -156.21 -32.96
CA GLN A 714 -76.69 -157.66 -33.05
C GLN A 714 -78.16 -158.14 -32.99
N HIS A 715 -79.18 -157.26 -32.89
CA HIS A 715 -80.48 -157.70 -32.31
C HIS A 715 -81.82 -157.47 -33.05
N ARG A 716 -81.90 -156.87 -34.25
CA ARG A 716 -83.20 -156.87 -34.98
C ARG A 716 -83.18 -157.01 -36.51
N LEU A 717 -82.38 -157.97 -37.00
CA LEU A 717 -82.49 -158.51 -38.37
C LEU A 717 -83.88 -159.18 -38.66
N ASN A 718 -84.66 -159.48 -37.61
CA ASN A 718 -85.89 -160.29 -37.65
C ASN A 718 -87.21 -159.56 -38.03
N ALA A 719 -87.15 -158.42 -38.73
CA ALA A 719 -88.36 -157.71 -39.20
C ALA A 719 -88.71 -157.96 -40.69
N LEU A 720 -87.90 -158.74 -41.40
CA LEU A 720 -87.92 -158.88 -42.87
C LEU A 720 -88.99 -159.88 -43.40
N LEU A 721 -90.18 -159.90 -42.79
CA LEU A 721 -91.25 -160.89 -43.04
C LEU A 721 -92.63 -160.29 -43.37
N ARG A 722 -92.70 -159.07 -43.93
CA ARG A 722 -93.97 -158.38 -44.26
C ARG A 722 -94.05 -157.82 -45.69
N GLU A 723 -93.52 -158.54 -46.68
CA GLU A 723 -93.52 -158.10 -48.09
C GLU A 723 -94.62 -158.74 -48.99
N GLN A 724 -95.44 -159.66 -48.47
CA GLN A 724 -96.24 -160.57 -49.31
C GLN A 724 -97.60 -160.02 -49.78
N GLU A 725 -98.23 -159.06 -49.09
CA GLU A 725 -99.63 -158.64 -49.38
C GLU A 725 -99.75 -157.52 -50.45
N LYS A 726 -99.03 -157.67 -51.56
CA LYS A 726 -98.96 -156.68 -52.65
C LYS A 726 -100.12 -156.76 -53.67
N MET A 727 -101.05 -157.69 -53.48
CA MET A 727 -101.88 -158.23 -54.59
C MET A 727 -103.33 -157.72 -54.67
N ILE A 728 -103.98 -157.37 -53.55
CA ILE A 728 -105.42 -157.01 -53.55
C ILE A 728 -105.58 -155.49 -53.76
N LYS A 729 -105.44 -155.04 -55.02
CA LYS A 729 -105.56 -153.62 -55.41
C LYS A 729 -106.76 -153.30 -56.31
N GLU A 730 -107.49 -154.31 -56.78
CA GLU A 730 -108.48 -154.20 -57.87
C GLU A 730 -109.88 -154.71 -57.45
N MET A 731 -110.24 -154.52 -56.17
CA MET A 731 -111.54 -154.91 -55.57
C MET A 731 -112.40 -153.70 -55.17
N GLU A 732 -112.05 -152.49 -55.62
CA GLU A 732 -112.70 -151.83 -56.76
C GLU A 732 -114.02 -151.11 -56.45
N ARG A 733 -113.96 -149.76 -56.51
CA ARG A 733 -114.83 -148.84 -57.28
C ARG A 733 -116.37 -148.83 -57.07
N ALA A 734 -117.00 -149.82 -56.46
CA ALA A 734 -118.46 -149.91 -56.34
C ALA A 734 -119.03 -148.99 -55.24
N VAL A 735 -118.30 -148.81 -54.13
CA VAL A 735 -118.77 -148.05 -52.96
C VAL A 735 -118.65 -146.54 -53.12
N HIS A 736 -117.88 -146.06 -54.12
CA HIS A 736 -117.88 -144.65 -54.51
C HIS A 736 -119.26 -144.12 -54.94
N LYS A 737 -120.24 -145.01 -55.18
CA LYS A 737 -121.64 -144.69 -55.46
C LYS A 737 -122.52 -144.41 -54.21
N ARG A 738 -121.88 -143.94 -53.14
CA ARG A 738 -122.45 -143.33 -51.92
C ARG A 738 -121.54 -142.15 -51.51
N GLU A 739 -121.05 -141.36 -52.47
CA GLU A 739 -121.77 -140.23 -53.09
C GLU A 739 -122.16 -139.16 -52.05
N ASP A 740 -121.33 -138.10 -51.98
CA ASP A 740 -121.65 -136.72 -52.41
C ASP A 740 -122.82 -135.95 -51.74
N ILE A 741 -123.52 -136.54 -50.77
CA ILE A 741 -124.71 -135.93 -50.15
C ILE A 741 -124.39 -134.93 -49.00
N ALA A 742 -123.16 -134.92 -48.45
CA ALA A 742 -122.85 -134.34 -47.12
C ALA A 742 -122.08 -132.98 -47.09
N VAL A 743 -122.17 -132.12 -48.11
CA VAL A 743 -121.37 -130.87 -48.22
C VAL A 743 -122.13 -129.59 -47.82
N LYS A 744 -121.61 -128.76 -46.87
CA LYS A 744 -121.64 -127.23 -46.85
C LYS A 744 -121.13 -126.50 -45.55
N HIS A 745 -120.36 -125.37 -45.72
CA HIS A 745 -119.89 -124.30 -44.76
C HIS A 745 -118.59 -124.55 -43.91
N ARG A 746 -117.84 -123.61 -43.25
CA ARG A 746 -117.89 -122.12 -42.98
C ARG A 746 -116.47 -121.43 -42.81
N ASN A 747 -116.32 -120.16 -42.32
CA ASN A 747 -115.23 -119.20 -42.72
C ASN A 747 -114.53 -118.28 -41.63
N GLY A 748 -113.36 -117.59 -41.93
CA GLY A 748 -112.45 -116.70 -41.08
C GLY A 748 -111.70 -115.44 -41.73
N ILE A 749 -110.74 -114.71 -41.05
CA ILE A 749 -110.38 -113.23 -41.23
C ILE A 749 -108.91 -112.66 -40.86
N LYS A 750 -108.22 -111.83 -41.74
CA LYS A 750 -107.24 -110.61 -41.64
C LYS A 750 -105.95 -110.50 -40.71
N GLU A 751 -104.99 -109.49 -40.62
CA GLU A 751 -104.14 -108.43 -41.40
C GLU A 751 -103.17 -107.62 -40.40
N ILE A 752 -102.20 -106.62 -40.55
CA ILE A 752 -101.40 -105.76 -41.55
C ILE A 752 -100.15 -104.99 -40.87
N THR A 753 -99.17 -104.29 -41.56
CA THR A 753 -97.85 -103.73 -40.98
C THR A 753 -97.24 -102.24 -41.27
N PRO A 754 -95.98 -101.88 -41.76
CA PRO A 754 -95.02 -100.83 -41.16
C PRO A 754 -94.27 -99.73 -42.07
N GLY A 755 -93.20 -98.95 -41.60
CA GLY A 755 -92.39 -97.92 -42.41
C GLY A 755 -91.05 -97.21 -41.85
N THR A 756 -90.22 -96.48 -42.69
CA THR A 756 -88.73 -96.08 -42.53
C THR A 756 -88.08 -94.85 -43.37
N GLU A 757 -86.72 -94.54 -43.29
CA GLU A 757 -85.68 -94.09 -44.36
C GLU A 757 -84.65 -92.84 -44.37
N ILE A 758 -83.73 -92.66 -45.41
CA ILE A 758 -82.25 -92.15 -45.42
C ILE A 758 -81.71 -91.27 -46.65
N LEU A 759 -80.48 -90.60 -46.67
CA LEU A 759 -79.70 -90.11 -47.90
C LEU A 759 -78.12 -89.83 -47.81
N THR A 760 -77.39 -89.33 -48.88
CA THR A 760 -75.88 -89.46 -49.11
C THR A 760 -74.97 -88.26 -49.66
N LYS A 761 -74.11 -88.44 -50.72
CA LYS A 761 -72.61 -88.17 -50.75
C LYS A 761 -72.00 -86.96 -51.54
N ALA A 762 -72.71 -85.90 -51.93
CA ALA A 762 -72.23 -84.98 -53.01
C ALA A 762 -71.22 -83.82 -52.67
N SER A 763 -70.84 -83.56 -51.41
CA SER A 763 -70.37 -82.21 -51.01
C SER A 763 -68.88 -81.84 -51.25
N MET A 764 -67.95 -82.80 -51.29
CA MET A 764 -66.52 -82.49 -51.06
C MET A 764 -65.83 -81.65 -52.16
N LYS A 765 -66.09 -81.89 -53.45
CA LYS A 765 -65.34 -81.23 -54.55
C LYS A 765 -65.49 -79.70 -54.60
N LYS A 766 -66.50 -79.12 -53.94
CA LYS A 766 -66.77 -77.66 -53.95
C LYS A 766 -65.85 -76.86 -53.01
N LYS A 767 -65.22 -77.49 -52.00
CA LYS A 767 -64.36 -76.78 -51.02
C LYS A 767 -62.99 -76.34 -51.57
N ILE A 768 -62.34 -77.15 -52.41
CA ILE A 768 -60.94 -76.95 -52.81
C ILE A 768 -60.73 -75.68 -53.65
N LEU A 769 -61.68 -75.32 -54.51
CA LEU A 769 -61.60 -74.12 -55.36
C LEU A 769 -61.73 -72.79 -54.59
N GLY A 770 -62.40 -72.79 -53.43
CA GLY A 770 -62.52 -71.57 -52.59
C GLY A 770 -61.19 -71.18 -51.96
N LEU A 771 -60.47 -72.15 -51.38
CA LEU A 771 -59.21 -71.94 -50.65
C LEU A 771 -58.14 -71.26 -51.52
N LYS A 772 -58.04 -71.65 -52.79
CA LYS A 772 -57.04 -71.08 -53.73
C LYS A 772 -57.32 -69.63 -54.13
N LYS A 773 -58.55 -69.13 -53.94
CA LYS A 773 -58.92 -67.72 -54.17
C LYS A 773 -58.67 -66.87 -52.91
N GLY A 774 -58.97 -67.40 -51.73
CA GLY A 774 -58.68 -66.75 -50.44
C GLY A 774 -57.18 -66.45 -50.24
N LEU A 775 -56.29 -67.38 -50.61
CA LEU A 775 -54.84 -67.20 -50.44
C LEU A 775 -54.28 -65.98 -51.21
N LYS A 776 -54.82 -65.65 -52.38
CA LYS A 776 -54.42 -64.47 -53.17
C LYS A 776 -55.04 -63.16 -52.69
N GLN A 777 -56.17 -63.23 -51.99
CA GLN A 777 -56.78 -62.10 -51.30
C GLN A 777 -55.92 -61.74 -50.08
N ALA A 778 -55.66 -62.72 -49.21
CA ALA A 778 -54.88 -62.57 -47.99
C ALA A 778 -53.46 -62.02 -48.23
N ASN A 779 -52.74 -62.47 -49.27
CA ASN A 779 -51.40 -61.93 -49.56
C ASN A 779 -51.40 -60.45 -50.01
N ARG A 780 -52.51 -59.92 -50.56
CA ARG A 780 -52.63 -58.48 -50.86
C ARG A 780 -52.98 -57.68 -49.62
N GLU A 781 -53.88 -58.20 -48.81
CA GLU A 781 -54.26 -57.58 -47.53
C GLU A 781 -53.06 -57.55 -46.58
N THR A 782 -52.29 -58.64 -46.47
CA THR A 782 -51.04 -58.69 -45.69
C THR A 782 -50.00 -57.67 -46.18
N ALA A 783 -49.85 -57.47 -47.49
CA ALA A 783 -48.95 -56.45 -48.04
C ALA A 783 -49.43 -55.01 -47.73
N GLN A 784 -50.74 -54.76 -47.75
CA GLN A 784 -51.33 -53.48 -47.36
C GLN A 784 -51.19 -53.23 -45.85
N TYR A 785 -51.41 -54.25 -45.01
CA TYR A 785 -51.20 -54.15 -43.57
C TYR A 785 -49.72 -53.99 -43.22
N ALA A 786 -48.78 -54.59 -43.96
CA ALA A 786 -47.34 -54.37 -43.77
C ALA A 786 -46.92 -52.94 -44.12
N ALA A 787 -47.45 -52.38 -45.22
CA ALA A 787 -47.22 -50.97 -45.57
C ALA A 787 -47.82 -50.02 -44.53
N ALA A 788 -49.07 -50.26 -44.11
CA ALA A 788 -49.73 -49.47 -43.07
C ALA A 788 -49.05 -49.61 -41.68
N ALA A 789 -48.44 -50.77 -41.39
CA ALA A 789 -47.65 -50.97 -40.18
C ALA A 789 -46.34 -50.18 -40.21
N ALA A 790 -45.63 -50.17 -41.35
CA ALA A 790 -44.43 -49.34 -41.53
C ALA A 790 -44.75 -47.83 -41.44
N GLU A 791 -45.86 -47.40 -42.05
CA GLU A 791 -46.34 -46.02 -41.94
C GLU A 791 -46.74 -45.67 -40.50
N ARG A 792 -47.46 -46.55 -39.80
CA ARG A 792 -47.77 -46.41 -38.37
C ARG A 792 -46.54 -46.42 -37.48
N GLN A 793 -45.50 -47.16 -37.84
CA GLN A 793 -44.24 -47.21 -37.09
C GLN A 793 -43.42 -45.93 -37.26
N SER A 794 -43.42 -45.36 -38.47
CA SER A 794 -42.86 -44.02 -38.74
C SER A 794 -43.64 -42.93 -37.98
N GLN A 795 -44.98 -42.96 -38.04
CA GLN A 795 -45.84 -42.06 -37.26
C GLN A 795 -45.64 -42.23 -35.76
N LEU A 796 -45.46 -43.45 -35.25
CA LEU A 796 -45.12 -43.70 -33.85
C LEU A 796 -43.76 -43.11 -33.48
N GLN A 797 -42.72 -43.29 -34.31
CA GLN A 797 -41.40 -42.71 -34.07
C GLN A 797 -41.43 -41.17 -34.06
N GLN A 798 -42.19 -40.55 -34.97
CA GLN A 798 -42.41 -39.11 -34.96
C GLN A 798 -43.17 -38.66 -33.71
N VAL A 799 -44.27 -39.34 -33.35
CA VAL A 799 -45.05 -39.02 -32.15
C VAL A 799 -44.26 -39.26 -30.86
N THR A 800 -43.35 -40.25 -30.79
CA THR A 800 -42.46 -40.39 -29.64
C THR A 800 -41.40 -39.29 -29.58
N ALA A 801 -40.84 -38.84 -30.70
CA ALA A 801 -39.91 -37.71 -30.72
C ALA A 801 -40.61 -36.39 -30.34
N GLU A 802 -41.84 -36.18 -30.82
CA GLU A 802 -42.68 -35.04 -30.42
C GLU A 802 -43.09 -35.14 -28.94
N LEU A 803 -43.38 -36.34 -28.42
CA LEU A 803 -43.66 -36.58 -26.99
C LEU A 803 -42.42 -36.38 -26.11
N GLU A 804 -41.23 -36.79 -26.54
CA GLU A 804 -39.97 -36.58 -25.82
C GLU A 804 -39.62 -35.09 -25.77
N MET A 805 -39.76 -34.36 -26.89
CA MET A 805 -39.62 -32.90 -26.89
C MET A 805 -40.70 -32.22 -26.04
N ALA A 806 -41.95 -32.66 -26.10
CA ALA A 806 -43.02 -32.11 -25.27
C ALA A 806 -42.80 -32.39 -23.77
N THR A 807 -42.28 -33.56 -23.41
CA THR A 807 -41.97 -33.96 -22.02
C THR A 807 -40.75 -33.21 -21.51
N SER A 808 -39.72 -33.02 -22.34
CA SER A 808 -38.55 -32.19 -22.03
C SER A 808 -38.97 -30.72 -21.80
N ASN A 809 -39.75 -30.15 -22.73
CA ASN A 809 -40.31 -28.81 -22.59
C ASN A 809 -41.24 -28.68 -21.37
N TYR A 810 -42.04 -29.71 -21.05
CA TYR A 810 -42.88 -29.75 -19.87
C TYR A 810 -42.04 -29.76 -18.59
N SER A 811 -41.02 -30.62 -18.48
CA SER A 811 -40.14 -30.69 -17.31
C SER A 811 -39.32 -29.41 -17.11
N ALA A 812 -38.95 -28.72 -18.20
CA ALA A 812 -38.31 -27.41 -18.15
C ALA A 812 -39.30 -26.31 -17.70
N LEU A 813 -40.55 -26.34 -18.17
CA LEU A 813 -41.61 -25.43 -17.73
C LEU A 813 -42.04 -25.70 -16.28
N GLU A 814 -42.07 -26.96 -15.84
CA GLU A 814 -42.36 -27.37 -14.47
C GLU A 814 -41.23 -26.96 -13.53
N SER A 815 -39.97 -27.16 -13.91
CA SER A 815 -38.81 -26.66 -13.16
C SER A 815 -38.80 -25.13 -13.05
N SER A 816 -39.12 -24.43 -14.14
CA SER A 816 -39.25 -22.97 -14.16
C SER A 816 -40.43 -22.49 -13.30
N SER A 817 -41.57 -23.17 -13.38
CA SER A 817 -42.76 -22.90 -12.57
C SER A 817 -42.50 -23.14 -11.09
N ASN A 818 -41.74 -24.17 -10.73
CA ASN A 818 -41.36 -24.46 -9.35
C ASN A 818 -40.35 -23.43 -8.82
N SER A 819 -39.36 -23.00 -9.63
CA SER A 819 -38.46 -21.89 -9.28
C SER A 819 -39.22 -20.59 -9.03
N LEU A 820 -40.16 -20.24 -9.92
CA LEU A 820 -41.02 -19.07 -9.76
C LEU A 820 -41.95 -19.19 -8.53
N GLN A 821 -42.48 -20.39 -8.27
CA GLN A 821 -43.30 -20.66 -7.08
C GLN A 821 -42.47 -20.47 -5.80
N ASP A 822 -41.23 -20.94 -5.77
CA ASP A 822 -40.32 -20.76 -4.63
C ASP A 822 -39.87 -19.31 -4.45
N GLU A 823 -39.55 -18.59 -5.54
CA GLU A 823 -39.27 -17.13 -5.51
C GLU A 823 -40.48 -16.34 -4.98
N ILE A 824 -41.70 -16.69 -5.41
CA ILE A 824 -42.96 -16.11 -4.88
C ILE A 824 -43.13 -16.47 -3.40
N ASN A 825 -42.89 -17.71 -3.00
CA ASN A 825 -43.00 -18.16 -1.61
C ASN A 825 -41.96 -17.49 -0.68
N VAL A 826 -40.75 -17.23 -1.18
CA VAL A 826 -39.72 -16.45 -0.47
C VAL A 826 -40.14 -14.99 -0.38
N SER A 827 -40.57 -14.37 -1.48
CA SER A 827 -41.03 -12.98 -1.50
C SER A 827 -42.25 -12.73 -0.59
N LEU A 828 -43.19 -13.68 -0.54
CA LEU A 828 -44.33 -13.66 0.38
C LEU A 828 -43.89 -13.83 1.83
N TYR A 829 -42.88 -14.67 2.09
CA TYR A 829 -42.32 -14.85 3.42
C TYR A 829 -41.58 -13.59 3.91
N GLU A 830 -40.76 -12.95 3.07
CA GLU A 830 -40.11 -11.68 3.39
C GLU A 830 -41.15 -10.58 3.64
N LYS A 831 -42.19 -10.49 2.82
CA LYS A 831 -43.33 -9.58 3.04
C LYS A 831 -44.01 -9.84 4.38
N GLN A 832 -44.20 -11.10 4.78
CA GLN A 832 -44.76 -11.45 6.10
C GLN A 832 -43.80 -11.10 7.25
N LYS A 833 -42.49 -11.35 7.12
CA LYS A 833 -41.48 -10.94 8.11
C LYS A 833 -41.44 -9.43 8.28
N LEU A 834 -41.45 -8.67 7.19
CA LEU A 834 -41.48 -7.21 7.19
C LEU A 834 -42.80 -6.66 7.75
N GLN A 835 -43.96 -7.24 7.40
CA GLN A 835 -45.23 -6.85 7.99
C GLN A 835 -45.25 -7.13 9.51
N ALA A 836 -44.80 -8.31 9.95
CA ALA A 836 -44.72 -8.64 11.37
C ALA A 836 -43.76 -7.70 12.13
N ALA A 837 -42.63 -7.32 11.54
CA ALA A 837 -41.72 -6.32 12.11
C ALA A 837 -42.34 -4.92 12.16
N LEU A 838 -43.09 -4.52 11.13
CA LEU A 838 -43.81 -3.25 11.09
C LEU A 838 -44.96 -3.21 12.10
N GLU A 839 -45.66 -4.33 12.32
CA GLU A 839 -46.63 -4.48 13.40
C GLU A 839 -45.98 -4.46 14.79
N ARG A 840 -44.82 -5.10 14.99
CA ARG A 840 -44.02 -4.99 16.24
C ARG A 840 -43.69 -3.51 16.51
N LYS A 841 -43.18 -2.78 15.50
CA LYS A 841 -42.84 -1.35 15.61
C LYS A 841 -44.08 -0.45 15.82
N ASN A 842 -45.21 -0.71 15.15
CA ASN A 842 -46.46 0.01 15.40
C ASN A 842 -47.01 -0.22 16.82
N ARG A 843 -46.92 -1.45 17.35
CA ARG A 843 -47.28 -1.75 18.75
C ARG A 843 -46.34 -1.05 19.74
N LEU A 844 -45.07 -0.87 19.38
CA LEU A 844 -44.10 -0.11 20.18
C LEU A 844 -44.37 1.40 20.13
N VAL A 845 -44.69 1.96 18.95
CA VAL A 845 -45.15 3.36 18.79
C VAL A 845 -46.41 3.63 19.61
N MET A 846 -47.40 2.72 19.58
CA MET A 846 -48.62 2.82 20.39
C MET A 846 -48.32 2.77 21.90
N LYS A 847 -47.30 2.01 22.33
CA LYS A 847 -46.81 2.04 23.73
C LYS A 847 -46.14 3.36 24.09
N PHE A 848 -45.30 3.91 23.22
CA PHE A 848 -44.68 5.23 23.45
C PHE A 848 -45.73 6.35 23.47
N GLN A 849 -46.72 6.32 22.57
CA GLN A 849 -47.87 7.23 22.59
C GLN A 849 -48.71 7.06 23.86
N ALA A 850 -48.90 5.83 24.38
CA ALA A 850 -49.58 5.62 25.66
C ALA A 850 -48.78 6.15 26.86
N LEU A 851 -47.44 6.09 26.81
CA LEU A 851 -46.54 6.67 27.82
C LEU A 851 -46.56 8.22 27.76
N GLU A 852 -46.55 8.79 26.57
CA GLU A 852 -46.63 10.24 26.30
C GLU A 852 -47.99 10.82 26.73
N ASN A 853 -49.09 10.10 26.49
CA ASN A 853 -50.43 10.44 26.98
C ASN A 853 -50.65 10.09 28.47
N GLY A 854 -49.61 9.69 29.22
CA GLY A 854 -49.69 9.42 30.66
C GLY A 854 -50.56 8.22 31.05
N ARG A 855 -50.86 7.30 30.12
CA ARG A 855 -51.69 6.09 30.33
C ARG A 855 -50.88 4.83 30.64
N MET A 856 -49.56 4.92 30.67
CA MET A 856 -48.68 3.95 31.32
C MET A 856 -47.74 4.69 32.26
N GLU A 857 -47.54 4.14 33.45
CA GLU A 857 -46.51 4.63 34.37
C GLU A 857 -45.10 4.30 33.87
N ARG A 858 -44.12 5.11 34.30
CA ARG A 858 -42.71 4.89 34.00
C ARG A 858 -42.17 3.86 34.98
N VAL A 859 -41.89 2.66 34.49
CA VAL A 859 -41.29 1.57 35.27
C VAL A 859 -39.92 2.01 35.82
N ASN A 860 -39.75 1.95 37.14
CA ASN A 860 -38.48 2.27 37.78
C ASN A 860 -37.53 1.07 37.67
N VAL A 861 -36.47 1.22 36.86
CA VAL A 861 -35.63 0.10 36.41
C VAL A 861 -34.84 -0.54 37.56
N GLU A 862 -34.52 0.21 38.62
CA GLU A 862 -33.78 -0.28 39.78
C GLU A 862 -34.65 -1.12 40.74
N GLU A 863 -35.97 -0.88 40.79
CA GLU A 863 -36.89 -1.58 41.71
C GLU A 863 -37.60 -2.78 41.06
N GLU A 864 -38.02 -2.65 39.79
CA GLU A 864 -38.74 -3.74 39.09
C GLU A 864 -37.84 -4.70 38.31
N GLN A 865 -36.51 -4.54 38.36
CA GLN A 865 -35.54 -5.28 37.55
C GLN A 865 -35.78 -6.81 37.55
N PHE A 866 -35.94 -7.41 38.73
CA PHE A 866 -36.23 -8.84 38.90
C PHE A 866 -37.61 -9.26 38.35
N VAL A 867 -38.61 -8.37 38.38
CA VAL A 867 -39.96 -8.64 37.85
C VAL A 867 -39.94 -8.59 36.31
N ILE A 868 -39.21 -7.64 35.73
CA ILE A 868 -38.95 -7.54 34.29
C ILE A 868 -38.21 -8.78 33.80
N GLU A 869 -37.10 -9.14 34.45
CA GLU A 869 -36.26 -10.29 34.09
C GLU A 869 -37.04 -11.62 34.22
N LYS A 870 -37.80 -11.81 35.30
CA LYS A 870 -38.67 -12.97 35.47
C LYS A 870 -39.76 -13.04 34.40
N ARG A 871 -40.36 -11.91 34.01
CA ARG A 871 -41.36 -11.84 32.93
C ARG A 871 -40.72 -12.13 31.57
N HIS A 872 -39.51 -11.64 31.32
CA HIS A 872 -38.72 -11.93 30.13
C HIS A 872 -38.39 -13.43 30.04
N MET A 873 -37.88 -14.04 31.13
CA MET A 873 -37.56 -15.47 31.19
C MET A 873 -38.78 -16.35 30.94
N VAL A 874 -39.96 -15.98 31.46
CA VAL A 874 -41.24 -16.67 31.17
C VAL A 874 -41.64 -16.50 29.70
N SER A 875 -41.44 -15.33 29.10
CA SER A 875 -41.69 -15.10 27.66
C SER A 875 -40.78 -15.96 26.78
N VAL A 876 -39.48 -16.02 27.10
CA VAL A 876 -38.50 -16.89 26.41
C VAL A 876 -38.86 -18.37 26.57
N ALA A 877 -39.26 -18.80 27.78
CA ALA A 877 -39.70 -20.18 28.03
C ALA A 877 -40.97 -20.54 27.22
N ASN A 878 -41.89 -19.58 27.03
CA ASN A 878 -43.09 -19.79 26.21
C ASN A 878 -42.76 -19.79 24.70
N SER A 879 -41.86 -18.94 24.22
CA SER A 879 -41.34 -19.02 22.84
C SER A 879 -40.69 -20.38 22.56
N LYS A 880 -39.83 -20.87 23.47
CA LYS A 880 -39.22 -22.21 23.37
C LYS A 880 -40.28 -23.34 23.33
N LYS A 881 -41.37 -23.24 24.08
CA LYS A 881 -42.50 -24.19 24.00
C LYS A 881 -43.23 -24.12 22.65
N VAL A 882 -43.45 -22.91 22.11
CA VAL A 882 -44.06 -22.74 20.78
C VAL A 882 -43.17 -23.33 19.69
N LYS A 883 -41.85 -23.10 19.73
CA LYS A 883 -40.89 -23.76 18.83
C LYS A 883 -40.94 -25.29 18.94
N ALA A 884 -40.92 -25.85 20.15
CA ALA A 884 -41.04 -27.30 20.35
C ALA A 884 -42.37 -27.88 19.80
N ILE A 885 -43.47 -27.12 19.84
CA ILE A 885 -44.74 -27.53 19.20
C ILE A 885 -44.61 -27.46 17.67
N ILE A 886 -43.97 -26.44 17.11
CA ILE A 886 -43.73 -26.33 15.66
C ILE A 886 -42.84 -27.49 15.17
N GLU A 887 -41.76 -27.83 15.88
CA GLU A 887 -40.89 -29.00 15.59
C GLU A 887 -41.67 -30.33 15.67
N HIS A 888 -42.60 -30.45 16.62
CA HIS A 888 -43.47 -31.64 16.76
C HIS A 888 -44.55 -31.73 15.66
N VAL A 889 -44.96 -30.61 15.07
CA VAL A 889 -45.84 -30.57 13.89
C VAL A 889 -45.02 -30.82 12.61
N ARG A 890 -43.80 -30.28 12.52
CA ARG A 890 -42.83 -30.48 11.43
C ARG A 890 -42.53 -31.96 11.23
N SER A 891 -42.08 -32.63 12.30
CA SER A 891 -41.82 -34.08 12.32
C SER A 891 -43.04 -34.96 12.00
N LYS A 892 -44.27 -34.47 12.24
CA LYS A 892 -45.52 -35.17 11.87
C LYS A 892 -46.00 -34.92 10.44
N PHE A 893 -45.61 -33.82 9.81
CA PHE A 893 -46.04 -33.45 8.46
C PHE A 893 -44.86 -32.99 7.58
N PRO A 894 -43.98 -33.92 7.14
CA PRO A 894 -42.77 -33.57 6.36
C PRO A 894 -43.02 -32.88 5.02
N HIS A 895 -44.25 -32.90 4.50
CA HIS A 895 -44.64 -32.16 3.29
C HIS A 895 -44.90 -30.66 3.55
N LEU A 896 -44.87 -30.21 4.82
CA LEU A 896 -44.99 -28.81 5.23
C LEU A 896 -43.67 -28.26 5.81
N ASP A 897 -42.57 -29.00 5.68
CA ASP A 897 -41.31 -28.75 6.39
C ASP A 897 -40.79 -27.32 6.19
N GLN A 898 -40.65 -26.88 4.92
CA GLN A 898 -40.25 -25.51 4.57
C GLN A 898 -41.20 -24.43 5.10
N VAL A 899 -42.50 -24.72 5.25
CA VAL A 899 -43.51 -23.76 5.73
C VAL A 899 -43.42 -23.62 7.25
N LEU A 900 -43.25 -24.74 7.95
CA LEU A 900 -43.15 -24.78 9.40
C LEU A 900 -41.81 -24.23 9.90
N GLU A 901 -40.73 -24.45 9.17
CA GLU A 901 -39.42 -23.80 9.41
C GLU A 901 -39.51 -22.28 9.29
N ARG A 902 -40.12 -21.77 8.21
CA ARG A 902 -40.43 -20.34 8.03
C ARG A 902 -41.30 -19.78 9.17
N VAL A 903 -42.28 -20.54 9.67
CA VAL A 903 -43.10 -20.13 10.84
C VAL A 903 -42.29 -20.16 12.15
N SER A 904 -41.34 -21.09 12.33
CA SER A 904 -40.42 -21.12 13.47
C SER A 904 -39.56 -19.85 13.53
N HIS A 905 -39.08 -19.37 12.37
CA HIS A 905 -38.36 -18.11 12.25
C HIS A 905 -39.21 -16.83 12.47
N LEU A 906 -40.53 -16.89 12.28
CA LEU A 906 -41.42 -15.78 12.68
C LEU A 906 -41.70 -15.77 14.20
N ALA A 907 -41.55 -16.93 14.86
CA ALA A 907 -41.61 -17.07 16.31
C ALA A 907 -40.30 -16.65 17.01
N ASP A 908 -39.25 -16.29 16.26
CA ASP A 908 -38.07 -15.64 16.81
C ASP A 908 -38.40 -14.23 17.31
N VAL A 909 -38.18 -14.07 18.62
CA VAL A 909 -38.12 -12.79 19.31
C VAL A 909 -36.65 -12.37 19.34
N GLU A 910 -36.12 -11.98 18.18
CA GLU A 910 -34.87 -11.22 18.12
C GLU A 910 -35.04 -9.97 18.99
N THR A 911 -34.09 -9.76 19.90
CA THR A 911 -34.13 -8.69 20.90
C THR A 911 -33.44 -7.43 20.39
N GLU A 912 -34.24 -6.51 19.86
CA GLU A 912 -33.96 -5.07 19.74
C GLU A 912 -35.08 -4.27 20.46
#